data_AF-A0A3B8ZL80-F1
#
_entry.id   AF-A0A3B8ZL80-F1
#
_cell.length_a   1.000
_cell.length_b   1.000
_cell.length_c   1.000
_cell.angle_alpha   90.00
_cell.angle_beta   90.00
_cell.angle_gamma   90.00
#
_symmetry.space_group_name_H-M   'P 1'
#
loop_
_entity.id
_entity.type
_entity.pdbx_description
1 polymer ?
#
loop_
_entity_poly.entity_id
_entity_poly.type
_entity_poly.pdbx_seq_one_letter_code
_entity_poly.pdbx_strand_id
1 'polypeptide(L)'
;MIVNNISTSDFTLRGNLRSANYTASNYSFNADGTVLTLSYVSLPDDDYTLTLTAGSFRGFNFTDIYGNALDGEFSGTFPSGNGTAGGNFVIGFDLDLAIEPFTSVLTTRNPPGSLIYSGSLTSTIAFPGDVDSFTMNIDPDQTISVIVTPVTTGLQPRVELFSPAAASLGFATASAPGQMTGIQTLATTSGGTYRINVSGLAASQGRYTVEVILNAAFEQEGKIGGATNNTTTTAENINGSFVNLDTTQARPQRGAVLGTLETFARYTATAVPFEFTDISTTGATLLNCSSSSTATVNLPFAFNFYGTSYTTLYPSRNGLITFGSSNSSTFNDSLSSSPSQAAIAPFWDSLRLNNSTGDATVKFQVLGEVGSRQAILQWNKVATFFGSGGSNTLTFQAILSEGSNQIRFNYLDLEGDGLAGDDTSGATAGIKAANPTGGQFLEILHNGPSNTLVGTGKSTVIARSLPPADVYRFDLVAGQRVNLALTNTTVGNVDMQLIASDGTTVLANGLVGATNLNEAIQSYPISITGTYFARVSGDEGVTYSLVVTKDTLFDAEANNTLATAQDATNSKGALGFTSMVSGLYAISEGSAWGPATLYRLDPATGAILQTIGSTGRRDISDIDFHPHTGELYAIDNYLNQLIKINPFTAAVTVVGSTGGEDIEDISFRSDGTLFAWVDFGSSGFDDLATINLTTGAVTIIPSSISSAWSGLAFDGSDNLYLKARNTLKQVNPNNGAEISSVTLSKYPDEVLEFGPGNVLYTATHGFSTSTLQTINVATGVVTDIGTAAVDGIVGLAFTEFYFEDWYKVTLGTDESVVEVETRTAAGVSGQFVNNLNPKIQFFNSAGIDITPTVTILPDGRNEKFTATGLSSGQTYYVRVAAEGGSLGEYFVGIKPLRAPEITVAKDDGDWGFQLNGPGWSVQTGTGHQNDYRLHPVSAPSSATNVARWVMTSAGPTSEVFVSWVSRPMNATNATYKIYDGATLRGTVVVDQTRSPNDALLYGTTSAKSLGTFTFVTTQVRVELLTLGANGDLVADGVFSRPVSLVAATGSSTVEASRTNDQITRSPSQPSLTSAIGPTTQQAIQTPNTAHPAQVSARDLLFAALAKRPLPLTRVGRTISSTVWIDDLWRGDGDPDKQGQQVATKGLVPGRRRGS
;
A
#
# COMPACT_ATOMS: atom_id res chain seq x y z
N MET A 1 3.25 61.64 -5.81
CA MET A 1 3.59 60.75 -4.69
C MET A 1 5.09 60.77 -4.50
N ILE A 2 5.63 60.67 -3.28
CA ILE A 2 7.08 60.53 -3.06
C ILE A 2 7.46 59.05 -3.22
N VAL A 3 8.30 58.72 -4.21
CA VAL A 3 8.67 57.32 -4.55
C VAL A 3 10.09 56.91 -4.09
N ASN A 4 10.89 57.85 -3.61
CA ASN A 4 12.32 57.63 -3.31
C ASN A 4 12.60 56.96 -1.95
N ASN A 5 11.57 56.70 -1.13
CA ASN A 5 11.69 56.18 0.23
C ASN A 5 10.91 54.85 0.43
N ILE A 6 10.64 54.10 -0.64
CA ILE A 6 9.86 52.86 -0.59
C ILE A 6 10.79 51.65 -0.53
N SER A 7 10.35 50.60 0.15
CA SER A 7 11.03 49.33 0.36
C SER A 7 10.06 48.17 0.10
N THR A 8 10.58 46.94 0.02
CA THR A 8 9.74 45.75 -0.12
C THR A 8 8.80 45.51 1.07
N SER A 9 9.08 46.08 2.24
CA SER A 9 8.19 46.02 3.42
C SER A 9 6.96 46.92 3.33
N ASP A 10 6.90 47.81 2.33
CA ASP A 10 5.74 48.69 2.13
C ASP A 10 4.62 48.03 1.32
N PHE A 11 4.85 46.79 0.87
CA PHE A 11 3.90 45.95 0.14
C PHE A 11 3.63 44.68 0.92
N THR A 12 2.36 44.31 1.07
CA THR A 12 1.99 42.98 1.57
C THR A 12 1.05 42.35 0.55
N LEU A 13 1.42 41.20 -0.01
CA LEU A 13 0.51 40.38 -0.78
C LEU A 13 0.13 39.17 0.08
N ARG A 14 -1.15 39.01 0.41
CA ARG A 14 -1.64 37.90 1.23
C ARG A 14 -2.53 36.99 0.40
N GLY A 15 -2.21 35.71 0.32
CA GLY A 15 -3.15 34.68 -0.12
C GLY A 15 -4.13 34.38 1.01
N ASN A 16 -5.40 34.67 0.79
CA ASN A 16 -6.44 34.65 1.81
C ASN A 16 -6.77 33.22 2.23
N LEU A 17 -6.87 32.28 1.29
CA LEU A 17 -7.22 30.88 1.57
C LEU A 17 -6.03 30.09 2.12
N ARG A 18 -4.80 30.40 1.69
CA ARG A 18 -3.57 29.84 2.29
C ARG A 18 -3.14 30.51 3.59
N SER A 19 -3.66 31.70 3.89
CA SER A 19 -3.18 32.53 5.00
C SER A 19 -1.65 32.75 4.96
N ALA A 20 -1.11 32.96 3.77
CA ALA A 20 0.33 33.15 3.53
C ALA A 20 0.62 34.54 2.97
N ASN A 21 1.69 35.18 3.43
CA ASN A 21 2.18 36.45 2.88
C ASN A 21 3.31 36.18 1.88
N TYR A 22 3.32 36.94 0.79
CA TYR A 22 4.30 36.86 -0.28
C TYR A 22 5.02 38.21 -0.40
N THR A 23 6.35 38.16 -0.44
CA THR A 23 7.19 39.34 -0.63
C THR A 23 7.47 39.52 -2.12
N ALA A 24 7.37 40.76 -2.60
CA ALA A 24 7.74 41.08 -3.97
C ALA A 24 9.23 40.78 -4.21
N SER A 25 9.56 40.06 -5.28
CA SER A 25 10.95 39.77 -5.67
C SER A 25 11.65 41.00 -6.23
N ASN A 26 10.88 41.92 -6.82
CA ASN A 26 11.35 43.21 -7.31
C ASN A 26 10.18 44.21 -7.35
N TYR A 27 10.51 45.50 -7.32
CA TYR A 27 9.56 46.57 -7.62
C TYR A 27 10.22 47.63 -8.51
N SER A 28 9.43 48.31 -9.33
CA SER A 28 9.90 49.45 -10.11
C SER A 28 8.79 50.46 -10.37
N PHE A 29 9.19 51.71 -10.61
CA PHE A 29 8.32 52.75 -11.14
C PHE A 29 8.73 53.08 -12.58
N ASN A 30 7.78 53.45 -13.42
CA ASN A 30 8.09 54.07 -14.71
C ASN A 30 8.69 55.49 -14.51
N ALA A 31 9.23 56.08 -15.58
CA ALA A 31 10.03 57.32 -15.51
C ALA A 31 9.27 58.56 -14.97
N ASP A 32 7.94 58.56 -15.09
CA ASP A 32 7.06 59.63 -14.58
C ASP A 32 6.52 59.34 -13.16
N GLY A 33 6.81 58.16 -12.60
CA GLY A 33 6.39 57.76 -11.24
C GLY A 33 4.89 57.44 -11.10
N THR A 34 4.18 57.22 -12.19
CA THR A 34 2.72 56.98 -12.19
C THR A 34 2.33 55.49 -12.21
N VAL A 35 3.23 54.61 -12.63
CA VAL A 35 3.01 53.16 -12.72
C VAL A 35 3.98 52.43 -11.80
N LEU A 36 3.45 51.77 -10.78
CA LEU A 36 4.17 50.81 -9.94
C LEU A 36 4.05 49.41 -10.56
N THR A 37 5.18 48.73 -10.75
CA THR A 37 5.24 47.32 -11.12
C THR A 37 5.79 46.50 -9.96
N LEU A 38 5.06 45.48 -9.53
CA LEU A 38 5.49 44.51 -8.52
C LEU A 38 5.69 43.14 -9.19
N SER A 39 6.83 42.52 -8.95
CA SER A 39 7.13 41.18 -9.46
C SER A 39 7.06 40.16 -8.34
N TYR A 40 6.39 39.04 -8.61
CA TYR A 40 6.34 37.86 -7.75
C TYR A 40 6.73 36.63 -8.56
N VAL A 41 7.25 35.60 -7.89
CA VAL A 41 7.69 34.36 -8.54
C VAL A 41 6.83 33.22 -8.00
N SER A 42 6.26 32.42 -8.89
CA SER A 42 5.51 31.19 -8.56
C SER A 42 4.38 31.40 -7.56
N LEU A 43 3.56 32.43 -7.76
CA LEU A 43 2.33 32.59 -6.96
C LEU A 43 1.38 31.41 -7.25
N PRO A 44 0.93 30.67 -6.22
CA PRO A 44 -0.04 29.61 -6.40
C PRO A 44 -1.45 30.17 -6.64
N ASP A 45 -2.34 29.34 -7.16
CA ASP A 45 -3.77 29.65 -7.31
C ASP A 45 -4.42 30.02 -5.97
N ASP A 46 -4.89 31.26 -5.76
CA ASP A 46 -5.49 31.75 -4.50
C ASP A 46 -6.35 33.00 -4.75
N ASP A 47 -7.10 33.40 -3.73
CA ASP A 47 -7.70 34.73 -3.60
C ASP A 47 -6.69 35.65 -2.88
N TYR A 48 -6.23 36.71 -3.55
CA TYR A 48 -5.15 37.55 -3.09
C TYR A 48 -5.61 38.93 -2.64
N THR A 49 -5.11 39.37 -1.48
CA THR A 49 -5.19 40.76 -1.02
C THR A 49 -3.82 41.44 -1.15
N LEU A 50 -3.68 42.38 -2.08
CA LEU A 50 -2.52 43.27 -2.14
C LEU A 50 -2.78 44.52 -1.29
N THR A 51 -1.87 44.80 -0.36
CA THR A 51 -1.87 45.99 0.51
C THR A 51 -0.64 46.85 0.22
N LEU A 52 -0.85 48.11 -0.11
CA LEU A 52 0.19 49.15 -0.11
C LEU A 52 0.05 49.94 1.19
N THR A 53 1.09 49.92 2.01
CA THR A 53 1.05 50.52 3.35
C THR A 53 1.17 52.04 3.27
N ALA A 54 0.14 52.76 3.68
CA ALA A 54 0.18 54.22 3.72
C ALA A 54 1.20 54.70 4.77
N GLY A 55 1.94 55.76 4.42
CA GLY A 55 2.93 56.33 5.31
C GLY A 55 2.32 57.17 6.43
N SER A 56 3.02 57.27 7.55
CA SER A 56 2.77 58.31 8.56
C SER A 56 3.33 59.65 8.08
N PHE A 57 2.76 60.76 8.59
CA PHE A 57 3.25 62.12 8.32
C PHE A 57 4.79 62.18 8.46
N ARG A 58 5.50 62.63 7.40
CA ARG A 58 6.97 62.73 7.24
C ARG A 58 7.68 61.64 6.40
N GLY A 59 6.98 60.88 5.57
CA GLY A 59 7.54 60.36 4.30
C GLY A 59 8.40 59.08 4.35
N PHE A 60 8.09 58.14 5.24
CA PHE A 60 8.79 56.84 5.29
C PHE A 60 8.12 55.72 4.46
N ASN A 61 6.86 55.88 4.00
CA ASN A 61 6.14 54.97 3.09
C ASN A 61 5.28 55.77 2.06
N PHE A 62 4.24 55.18 1.46
CA PHE A 62 3.33 55.83 0.49
C PHE A 62 2.70 57.13 1.02
N THR A 63 3.13 58.29 0.51
CA THR A 63 2.67 59.64 0.89
C THR A 63 2.48 60.56 -0.32
N ASP A 64 1.67 61.61 -0.19
CA ASP A 64 1.50 62.63 -1.22
C ASP A 64 2.79 63.45 -1.46
N ILE A 65 2.78 64.37 -2.43
CA ILE A 65 3.95 65.21 -2.73
C ILE A 65 4.33 66.17 -1.58
N TYR A 66 3.46 66.34 -0.59
CA TYR A 66 3.67 67.17 0.60
C TYR A 66 4.01 66.33 1.84
N GLY A 67 4.13 65.00 1.71
CA GLY A 67 4.46 64.08 2.80
C GLY A 67 3.29 63.71 3.72
N ASN A 68 2.04 64.01 3.31
CA ASN A 68 0.83 63.58 4.02
C ASN A 68 0.51 62.11 3.68
N ALA A 69 -0.14 61.41 4.62
CA ALA A 69 -0.64 60.05 4.41
C ALA A 69 -1.65 60.04 3.25
N LEU A 70 -1.54 59.06 2.35
CA LEU A 70 -2.55 58.83 1.33
C LEU A 70 -3.84 58.26 1.94
N ASP A 71 -4.97 58.56 1.31
CA ASP A 71 -6.29 57.98 1.55
C ASP A 71 -6.43 56.75 0.63
N GLY A 72 -5.86 55.63 1.08
CA GLY A 72 -5.59 54.47 0.23
C GLY A 72 -6.79 53.58 -0.04
N GLU A 73 -7.85 53.62 0.76
CA GLU A 73 -8.94 52.63 0.72
C GLU A 73 -9.61 52.55 -0.66
N PHE A 74 -9.50 51.41 -1.34
CA PHE A 74 -10.12 51.24 -2.65
C PHE A 74 -11.65 51.08 -2.53
N SER A 75 -12.40 52.05 -3.05
CA SER A 75 -13.88 52.05 -3.08
C SER A 75 -14.47 51.63 -4.43
N GLY A 76 -13.67 51.08 -5.34
CA GLY A 76 -14.12 50.58 -6.64
C GLY A 76 -13.90 51.54 -7.83
N THR A 77 -13.50 52.78 -7.58
CA THR A 77 -13.14 53.77 -8.61
C THR A 77 -11.88 54.53 -8.21
N PHE A 78 -11.03 54.85 -9.19
CA PHE A 78 -9.90 55.75 -8.98
C PHE A 78 -10.30 57.22 -9.26
N PRO A 79 -9.80 58.20 -8.48
CA PRO A 79 -8.92 58.04 -7.31
C PRO A 79 -9.64 57.40 -6.11
N SER A 80 -8.94 56.49 -5.41
CA SER A 80 -9.42 55.74 -4.25
C SER A 80 -9.56 56.61 -3.01
N GLY A 81 -10.24 56.12 -1.97
CA GLY A 81 -10.31 56.74 -0.66
C GLY A 81 -11.72 56.99 -0.13
N ASN A 82 -11.82 57.34 1.14
CA ASN A 82 -13.07 57.74 1.81
C ASN A 82 -13.21 59.28 1.99
N GLY A 83 -12.26 60.06 1.46
CA GLY A 83 -12.14 61.50 1.61
C GLY A 83 -11.43 61.97 2.88
N THR A 84 -10.92 61.04 3.70
CA THR A 84 -10.21 61.31 4.96
C THR A 84 -8.77 60.84 4.83
N ALA A 85 -7.81 61.70 5.14
CA ALA A 85 -6.39 61.34 5.05
C ALA A 85 -6.04 60.20 6.02
N GLY A 86 -5.38 59.17 5.48
CA GLY A 86 -4.88 58.02 6.22
C GLY A 86 -5.68 56.74 5.95
N GLY A 87 -4.96 55.68 5.56
CA GLY A 87 -5.55 54.38 5.23
C GLY A 87 -4.74 53.63 4.18
N ASN A 88 -4.59 52.31 4.32
CA ASN A 88 -3.82 51.51 3.36
C ASN A 88 -4.59 51.33 2.05
N PHE A 89 -3.87 51.27 0.93
CA PHE A 89 -4.47 50.83 -0.32
C PHE A 89 -4.58 49.32 -0.33
N VAL A 90 -5.80 48.80 -0.53
CA VAL A 90 -6.09 47.36 -0.48
C VAL A 90 -6.87 46.99 -1.74
N ILE A 91 -6.39 46.00 -2.49
CA ILE A 91 -7.09 45.45 -3.65
C ILE A 91 -7.11 43.93 -3.57
N GLY A 92 -8.29 43.34 -3.83
CA GLY A 92 -8.48 41.90 -3.97
C GLY A 92 -8.43 41.47 -5.44
N PHE A 93 -7.80 40.33 -5.73
CA PHE A 93 -7.85 39.69 -7.05
C PHE A 93 -7.64 38.18 -6.94
N ASP A 94 -8.24 37.43 -7.86
CA ASP A 94 -8.06 35.98 -7.95
C ASP A 94 -6.95 35.63 -8.96
N LEU A 95 -6.18 34.58 -8.68
CA LEU A 95 -5.24 33.98 -9.63
C LEU A 95 -5.67 32.53 -9.88
N ASP A 96 -6.02 32.19 -11.13
CA ASP A 96 -6.48 30.86 -11.57
C ASP A 96 -5.41 30.14 -12.40
N LEU A 97 -5.07 28.91 -12.02
CA LEU A 97 -4.24 28.00 -12.83
C LEU A 97 -5.11 26.93 -13.52
N ALA A 98 -5.75 27.32 -14.64
CA ALA A 98 -6.83 26.56 -15.27
C ALA A 98 -6.52 25.10 -15.69
N ILE A 99 -5.31 24.77 -16.14
CA ILE A 99 -4.91 23.39 -16.50
C ILE A 99 -3.45 23.15 -16.14
N GLU A 100 -3.22 22.20 -15.23
CA GLU A 100 -1.89 21.83 -14.77
C GLU A 100 -1.65 20.31 -14.93
N PRO A 101 -0.38 19.87 -15.12
CA PRO A 101 -0.06 18.47 -14.99
C PRO A 101 -0.25 18.03 -13.53
N PHE A 102 -0.71 16.79 -13.32
CA PHE A 102 -0.66 16.19 -11.99
C PHE A 102 0.80 15.88 -11.66
N THR A 103 1.46 16.78 -10.91
CA THR A 103 2.91 16.73 -10.67
C THR A 103 3.34 15.76 -9.57
N SER A 104 2.40 15.26 -8.77
CA SER A 104 2.69 14.25 -7.76
C SER A 104 2.98 12.91 -8.44
N VAL A 105 4.18 12.36 -8.18
CA VAL A 105 4.56 11.04 -8.66
C VAL A 105 3.69 10.00 -7.96
N LEU A 106 3.01 9.16 -8.74
CA LEU A 106 2.28 8.01 -8.20
C LEU A 106 3.29 6.97 -7.71
N THR A 107 3.26 6.64 -6.42
CA THR A 107 4.16 5.67 -5.80
C THR A 107 3.43 4.38 -5.45
N THR A 108 4.15 3.25 -5.50
CA THR A 108 3.64 1.95 -5.05
C THR A 108 3.17 2.03 -3.60
N ARG A 109 2.04 1.37 -3.31
CA ARG A 109 1.53 1.13 -1.96
C ARG A 109 1.76 -0.31 -1.54
N ASN A 110 1.92 -0.51 -0.24
CA ASN A 110 2.04 -1.84 0.34
C ASN A 110 0.75 -2.67 0.10
N PRO A 111 0.87 -4.01 0.07
CA PRO A 111 2.14 -4.74 -0.02
C PRO A 111 2.82 -4.50 -1.39
N PRO A 112 4.17 -4.48 -1.46
CA PRO A 112 4.88 -4.48 -2.75
C PRO A 112 4.44 -5.66 -3.60
N GLY A 113 4.34 -5.46 -4.92
CA GLY A 113 3.72 -6.43 -5.84
C GLY A 113 2.22 -6.23 -5.96
N SER A 114 1.60 -5.36 -5.14
CA SER A 114 0.18 -5.08 -5.27
C SER A 114 -0.17 -4.51 -6.64
N LEU A 115 0.62 -3.64 -7.27
CA LEU A 115 0.23 -2.77 -8.38
C LEU A 115 -0.74 -1.65 -7.97
N ILE A 116 -0.83 -1.34 -6.67
CA ILE A 116 -1.56 -0.17 -6.18
C ILE A 116 -0.60 1.01 -6.23
N TYR A 117 -1.00 2.08 -6.93
CA TYR A 117 -0.22 3.32 -6.96
C TYR A 117 -1.10 4.46 -6.49
N SER A 118 -0.58 5.34 -5.63
CA SER A 118 -1.29 6.58 -5.35
C SER A 118 -0.36 7.78 -5.21
N GLY A 119 -0.95 8.96 -5.43
CA GLY A 119 -0.27 10.24 -5.29
C GLY A 119 -1.32 11.30 -4.98
N SER A 120 -0.88 12.40 -4.36
CA SER A 120 -1.77 13.46 -3.94
C SER A 120 -1.17 14.83 -4.18
N LEU A 121 -2.05 15.77 -4.48
CA LEU A 121 -1.72 17.17 -4.71
C LEU A 121 -2.71 18.05 -3.96
N THR A 122 -2.24 19.14 -3.37
CA THR A 122 -3.10 20.15 -2.73
C THR A 122 -3.26 21.35 -3.66
N SER A 123 -4.50 21.77 -3.87
CA SER A 123 -4.85 22.96 -4.64
C SER A 123 -5.98 23.74 -3.96
N THR A 124 -6.51 24.76 -4.62
CA THR A 124 -7.48 25.71 -4.08
C THR A 124 -8.51 26.05 -5.12
N ILE A 125 -9.80 25.98 -4.75
CA ILE A 125 -10.86 26.64 -5.50
C ILE A 125 -10.91 28.08 -4.99
N ALA A 126 -10.32 29.02 -5.72
CA ALA A 126 -10.08 30.39 -5.30
C ALA A 126 -11.36 31.24 -5.31
N PHE A 127 -12.20 31.09 -6.32
CA PHE A 127 -13.41 31.93 -6.51
C PHE A 127 -14.66 31.11 -6.90
N PRO A 128 -15.87 31.69 -6.85
CA PRO A 128 -17.08 30.96 -7.19
C PRO A 128 -17.12 30.61 -8.68
N GLY A 129 -17.25 29.33 -8.99
CA GLY A 129 -17.26 28.84 -10.38
C GLY A 129 -15.88 28.50 -10.93
N ASP A 130 -14.85 28.58 -10.09
CA ASP A 130 -13.51 28.08 -10.37
C ASP A 130 -13.48 26.56 -10.57
N VAL A 131 -12.62 26.11 -11.49
CA VAL A 131 -12.46 24.72 -11.91
C VAL A 131 -10.99 24.40 -12.22
N ASP A 132 -10.30 23.85 -11.25
CA ASP A 132 -8.96 23.30 -11.45
C ASP A 132 -9.03 22.03 -12.30
N SER A 133 -8.16 21.94 -13.32
CA SER A 133 -8.05 20.76 -14.18
C SER A 133 -6.65 20.15 -14.12
N PHE A 134 -6.55 18.90 -13.67
CA PHE A 134 -5.29 18.14 -13.63
C PHE A 134 -5.23 17.13 -14.77
N THR A 135 -4.07 17.02 -15.42
CA THR A 135 -3.86 16.05 -16.51
C THR A 135 -2.80 15.00 -16.15
N MET A 136 -3.06 13.76 -16.55
CA MET A 136 -2.17 12.61 -16.27
C MET A 136 -2.22 11.61 -17.43
N ASN A 137 -1.08 11.07 -17.83
CA ASN A 137 -1.04 9.94 -18.77
C ASN A 137 -1.27 8.64 -18.01
N ILE A 138 -2.21 7.82 -18.47
CA ILE A 138 -2.53 6.52 -17.86
C ILE A 138 -2.50 5.45 -18.95
N ASP A 139 -1.88 4.31 -18.63
CA ASP A 139 -1.91 3.10 -19.44
C ASP A 139 -3.35 2.57 -19.63
N PRO A 140 -3.61 1.84 -20.74
CA PRO A 140 -4.83 1.06 -20.84
C PRO A 140 -4.86 -0.05 -19.78
N ASP A 141 -6.05 -0.60 -19.52
CA ASP A 141 -6.28 -1.74 -18.62
C ASP A 141 -5.89 -1.47 -17.15
N GLN A 142 -5.98 -0.21 -16.73
CA GLN A 142 -5.90 0.19 -15.33
C GLN A 142 -7.31 0.54 -14.82
N THR A 143 -7.42 0.75 -13.52
CA THR A 143 -8.59 1.43 -12.94
C THR A 143 -8.15 2.68 -12.19
N ILE A 144 -8.97 3.73 -12.19
CA ILE A 144 -8.69 4.99 -11.52
C ILE A 144 -9.80 5.31 -10.51
N SER A 145 -9.38 5.59 -9.28
CA SER A 145 -10.20 6.21 -8.24
C SER A 145 -9.64 7.60 -7.94
N VAL A 146 -10.53 8.55 -7.65
CA VAL A 146 -10.13 9.93 -7.31
C VAL A 146 -10.86 10.35 -6.05
N ILE A 147 -10.14 10.86 -5.06
CA ILE A 147 -10.69 11.37 -3.81
C ILE A 147 -10.35 12.86 -3.72
N VAL A 148 -11.34 13.67 -3.33
CA VAL A 148 -11.14 15.09 -3.02
C VAL A 148 -11.53 15.33 -1.56
N THR A 149 -10.54 15.76 -0.79
CA THR A 149 -10.65 16.04 0.64
C THR A 149 -10.52 17.54 0.88
N PRO A 150 -11.58 18.24 1.30
CA PRO A 150 -11.48 19.62 1.73
C PRO A 150 -10.51 19.78 2.90
N VAL A 151 -9.56 20.70 2.78
CA VAL A 151 -8.69 21.13 3.87
C VAL A 151 -9.37 22.22 4.70
N THR A 152 -10.23 23.01 4.06
CA THR A 152 -11.07 24.05 4.70
C THR A 152 -12.54 23.64 4.68
N THR A 153 -13.27 23.94 5.77
CA THR A 153 -14.69 23.54 5.94
C THR A 153 -15.67 24.25 5.00
N GLY A 154 -15.25 25.32 4.33
CA GLY A 154 -16.08 26.12 3.42
C GLY A 154 -16.33 25.49 2.06
N LEU A 155 -15.52 24.53 1.63
CA LEU A 155 -15.61 23.93 0.30
C LEU A 155 -16.57 22.74 0.28
N GLN A 156 -17.52 22.73 -0.66
CA GLN A 156 -18.30 21.55 -1.03
C GLN A 156 -17.80 21.04 -2.39
N PRO A 157 -16.86 20.09 -2.42
CA PRO A 157 -16.19 19.72 -3.66
C PRO A 157 -17.07 18.90 -4.60
N ARG A 158 -16.83 19.09 -5.90
CA ARG A 158 -17.25 18.22 -7.00
C ARG A 158 -16.02 17.81 -7.80
N VAL A 159 -15.93 16.51 -8.11
CA VAL A 159 -14.87 15.96 -8.96
C VAL A 159 -15.47 15.27 -10.18
N GLU A 160 -14.82 15.38 -11.33
CA GLU A 160 -15.21 14.72 -12.58
C GLU A 160 -13.99 14.24 -13.36
N LEU A 161 -14.08 13.02 -13.90
CA LEU A 161 -13.01 12.40 -14.68
C LEU A 161 -13.38 12.34 -16.17
N PHE A 162 -12.44 12.72 -17.02
CA PHE A 162 -12.57 12.67 -18.48
C PHE A 162 -11.52 11.75 -19.11
N SER A 163 -11.94 11.02 -20.16
CA SER A 163 -11.06 10.18 -20.99
C SER A 163 -10.18 11.01 -21.94
N PRO A 164 -9.18 10.40 -22.60
CA PRO A 164 -8.38 11.06 -23.63
C PRO A 164 -9.19 11.59 -24.82
N ALA A 165 -10.36 11.03 -25.08
CA ALA A 165 -11.30 11.52 -26.09
C ALA A 165 -12.20 12.66 -25.58
N ALA A 166 -11.90 13.22 -24.40
CA ALA A 166 -12.66 14.24 -23.69
C ALA A 166 -14.10 13.84 -23.32
N ALA A 167 -14.41 12.54 -23.27
CA ALA A 167 -15.69 12.05 -22.78
C ALA A 167 -15.67 11.96 -21.25
N SER A 168 -16.73 12.43 -20.59
CA SER A 168 -16.89 12.25 -19.13
C SER A 168 -17.09 10.77 -18.83
N LEU A 169 -16.28 10.24 -17.90
CA LEU A 169 -16.34 8.86 -17.43
C LEU A 169 -17.17 8.74 -16.14
N GLY A 170 -17.24 9.81 -15.36
CA GLY A 170 -18.02 9.87 -14.13
C GLY A 170 -17.72 11.11 -13.31
N PHE A 171 -18.64 11.47 -12.42
CA PHE A 171 -18.47 12.58 -11.47
C PHE A 171 -19.04 12.23 -10.10
N ALA A 172 -18.56 12.91 -9.06
CA ALA A 172 -19.04 12.80 -7.69
C ALA A 172 -19.12 14.18 -7.03
N THR A 173 -20.05 14.34 -6.09
CA THR A 173 -20.28 15.59 -5.35
C THR A 173 -20.40 15.31 -3.87
N ALA A 174 -19.72 16.11 -3.04
CA ALA A 174 -19.88 16.07 -1.60
C ALA A 174 -21.32 16.43 -1.20
N SER A 175 -21.85 15.77 -0.17
CA SER A 175 -23.22 16.00 0.31
C SER A 175 -23.39 17.33 1.07
N ALA A 176 -22.31 17.86 1.65
CA ALA A 176 -22.28 19.13 2.38
C ALA A 176 -20.87 19.77 2.34
N PRO A 177 -20.74 21.08 2.64
CA PRO A 177 -19.43 21.72 2.82
C PRO A 177 -18.56 21.03 3.87
N GLY A 178 -17.25 20.95 3.60
CA GLY A 178 -16.25 20.30 4.47
C GLY A 178 -16.24 18.76 4.39
N GLN A 179 -17.15 18.15 3.63
CA GLN A 179 -17.18 16.69 3.43
C GLN A 179 -16.35 16.29 2.21
N MET A 180 -15.75 15.09 2.27
CA MET A 180 -15.02 14.52 1.14
C MET A 180 -15.98 14.08 0.02
N THR A 181 -15.43 13.90 -1.18
CA THR A 181 -16.13 13.27 -2.31
C THR A 181 -15.14 12.43 -3.10
N GLY A 182 -15.62 11.41 -3.81
CA GLY A 182 -14.73 10.63 -4.67
C GLY A 182 -15.44 9.80 -5.71
N ILE A 183 -14.69 9.41 -6.73
CA ILE A 183 -15.10 8.54 -7.83
C ILE A 183 -14.49 7.15 -7.56
N GLN A 184 -15.32 6.12 -7.50
CA GLN A 184 -14.87 4.75 -7.28
C GLN A 184 -14.65 4.01 -8.61
N THR A 185 -13.45 3.44 -8.70
CA THR A 185 -12.83 2.65 -9.78
C THR A 185 -13.53 2.68 -11.15
N LEU A 186 -13.07 3.61 -11.99
CA LEU A 186 -13.42 3.65 -13.41
C LEU A 186 -12.30 3.01 -14.25
N ALA A 187 -12.64 2.17 -15.22
CA ALA A 187 -11.66 1.50 -16.08
C ALA A 187 -11.07 2.45 -17.14
N THR A 188 -9.76 2.34 -17.39
CA THR A 188 -9.06 3.05 -18.46
C THR A 188 -8.92 2.19 -19.70
N THR A 189 -9.96 2.13 -20.54
CA THR A 189 -9.97 1.24 -21.72
C THR A 189 -9.01 1.67 -22.83
N SER A 190 -8.51 2.90 -22.79
CA SER A 190 -7.55 3.45 -23.75
C SER A 190 -6.42 4.16 -23.04
N GLY A 191 -5.18 3.90 -23.44
CA GLY A 191 -4.04 4.69 -22.97
C GLY A 191 -4.11 6.14 -23.45
N GLY A 192 -3.59 7.07 -22.65
CA GLY A 192 -3.47 8.47 -23.04
C GLY A 192 -3.67 9.44 -21.87
N THR A 193 -3.86 10.72 -22.20
CA THR A 193 -4.01 11.79 -21.20
C THR A 193 -5.45 11.87 -20.67
N TYR A 194 -5.65 11.48 -19.42
CA TYR A 194 -6.88 11.68 -18.67
C TYR A 194 -6.88 13.05 -17.99
N ARG A 195 -8.08 13.60 -17.75
CA ARG A 195 -8.25 14.91 -17.12
C ARG A 195 -9.21 14.81 -15.94
N ILE A 196 -8.78 15.31 -14.78
CA ILE A 196 -9.54 15.38 -13.53
C ILE A 196 -9.91 16.83 -13.32
N ASN A 197 -11.20 17.12 -13.19
CA ASN A 197 -11.69 18.45 -12.85
C ASN A 197 -12.19 18.46 -11.41
N VAL A 198 -11.72 19.43 -10.63
CA VAL A 198 -12.23 19.70 -9.27
C VAL A 198 -12.87 21.09 -9.27
N SER A 199 -14.00 21.23 -8.59
CA SER A 199 -14.75 22.50 -8.53
C SER A 199 -15.56 22.60 -7.24
N GLY A 200 -15.98 23.80 -6.88
CA GLY A 200 -16.88 24.04 -5.74
C GLY A 200 -18.36 24.11 -6.15
N LEU A 201 -19.24 23.40 -5.44
CA LEU A 201 -20.69 23.52 -5.60
C LEU A 201 -21.24 24.76 -4.93
N ALA A 202 -22.34 25.31 -5.46
CA ALA A 202 -23.08 26.42 -4.85
C ALA A 202 -22.19 27.61 -4.44
N ALA A 203 -21.21 27.95 -5.29
CA ALA A 203 -20.24 29.02 -5.05
C ALA A 203 -19.28 28.78 -3.86
N SER A 204 -19.19 27.55 -3.34
CA SER A 204 -18.25 27.19 -2.28
C SER A 204 -16.80 27.30 -2.78
N GLN A 205 -15.89 27.69 -1.90
CA GLN A 205 -14.46 27.87 -2.15
C GLN A 205 -13.66 27.18 -1.07
N GLY A 206 -12.36 27.00 -1.32
CA GLY A 206 -11.43 26.58 -0.29
C GLY A 206 -10.33 25.66 -0.78
N ARG A 207 -9.42 25.35 0.14
CA ARG A 207 -8.30 24.45 -0.11
C ARG A 207 -8.76 23.00 -0.08
N TYR A 208 -8.16 22.17 -0.91
CA TYR A 208 -8.44 20.75 -0.97
C TYR A 208 -7.20 19.95 -1.36
N THR A 209 -7.21 18.66 -1.02
CA THR A 209 -6.27 17.68 -1.54
C THR A 209 -7.02 16.76 -2.51
N VAL A 210 -6.46 16.56 -3.69
CA VAL A 210 -6.89 15.52 -4.63
C VAL A 210 -5.91 14.35 -4.55
N GLU A 211 -6.42 13.16 -4.24
CA GLU A 211 -5.67 11.90 -4.31
C GLU A 211 -6.14 11.10 -5.51
N VAL A 212 -5.19 10.59 -6.29
CA VAL A 212 -5.43 9.66 -7.40
C VAL A 212 -4.89 8.31 -6.99
N ILE A 213 -5.72 7.28 -7.10
CA ILE A 213 -5.36 5.88 -6.81
C ILE A 213 -5.57 5.06 -8.08
N LEU A 214 -4.52 4.36 -8.51
CA LEU A 214 -4.61 3.39 -9.59
C LEU A 214 -4.75 1.97 -9.04
N ASN A 215 -5.60 1.18 -9.70
CA ASN A 215 -5.83 -0.25 -9.48
C ASN A 215 -6.33 -0.64 -8.08
N ALA A 216 -6.88 0.30 -7.33
CA ALA A 216 -7.55 0.03 -6.08
C ALA A 216 -8.81 0.88 -5.88
N ALA A 217 -9.78 0.26 -5.24
CA ALA A 217 -10.87 0.93 -4.58
C ALA A 217 -10.35 1.68 -3.35
N PHE A 218 -11.03 2.75 -2.94
CA PHE A 218 -10.90 3.28 -1.59
C PHE A 218 -12.15 2.94 -0.80
N GLU A 219 -11.98 2.63 0.49
CA GLU A 219 -13.11 2.41 1.38
C GLU A 219 -13.97 3.67 1.50
N GLN A 220 -15.29 3.51 1.34
CA GLN A 220 -16.25 4.60 1.36
C GLN A 220 -16.69 5.04 2.77
N GLU A 221 -16.62 4.13 3.76
CA GLU A 221 -16.96 4.44 5.15
C GLU A 221 -16.06 5.56 5.71
N GLY A 222 -16.64 6.47 6.50
CA GLY A 222 -15.95 7.65 7.02
C GLY A 222 -15.59 8.73 5.98
N LYS A 223 -15.63 8.42 4.68
CA LYS A 223 -15.30 9.36 3.58
C LYS A 223 -16.52 9.85 2.82
N ILE A 224 -17.55 9.00 2.66
CA ILE A 224 -18.80 9.33 1.99
C ILE A 224 -19.94 9.21 3.01
N GLY A 225 -20.69 10.30 3.21
CA GLY A 225 -21.75 10.35 4.22
C GLY A 225 -22.81 9.25 4.04
N GLY A 226 -23.02 8.44 5.09
CA GLY A 226 -24.02 7.37 5.12
C GLY A 226 -23.58 6.04 4.53
N ALA A 227 -22.35 5.95 3.99
CA ALA A 227 -21.76 4.67 3.61
C ALA A 227 -21.26 3.93 4.85
N THR A 228 -21.56 2.65 4.96
CA THR A 228 -21.00 1.73 5.95
C THR A 228 -20.70 0.41 5.27
N ASN A 229 -19.63 -0.30 5.63
CA ASN A 229 -19.32 -1.63 5.09
C ASN A 229 -19.26 -2.72 6.18
N ASN A 230 -19.78 -2.41 7.38
CA ASN A 230 -19.69 -3.22 8.60
C ASN A 230 -20.35 -4.62 8.61
N THR A 231 -21.09 -5.00 7.56
CA THR A 231 -21.83 -6.26 7.49
C THR A 231 -21.86 -6.80 6.06
N THR A 232 -22.17 -8.09 5.86
CA THR A 232 -22.34 -8.66 4.51
C THR A 232 -23.51 -8.05 3.73
N THR A 233 -24.49 -7.43 4.39
CA THR A 233 -25.59 -6.71 3.73
C THR A 233 -25.17 -5.33 3.23
N THR A 234 -24.26 -4.67 3.95
CA THR A 234 -23.74 -3.34 3.62
C THR A 234 -22.37 -3.41 2.94
N ALA A 235 -21.84 -4.61 2.70
CA ALA A 235 -20.49 -4.84 2.21
C ALA A 235 -20.19 -4.03 0.95
N GLU A 236 -19.01 -3.43 0.86
CA GLU A 236 -18.64 -2.60 -0.28
C GLU A 236 -18.30 -3.43 -1.52
N ASN A 237 -18.80 -3.03 -2.71
CA ASN A 237 -18.50 -3.74 -3.96
C ASN A 237 -17.15 -3.32 -4.52
N ILE A 238 -16.20 -4.25 -4.57
CA ILE A 238 -14.87 -3.98 -5.14
C ILE A 238 -14.68 -4.59 -6.53
N ASN A 239 -15.72 -5.14 -7.17
CA ASN A 239 -15.59 -5.72 -8.52
C ASN A 239 -15.03 -4.72 -9.55
N GLY A 240 -15.32 -3.42 -9.39
CA GLY A 240 -14.79 -2.36 -10.26
C GLY A 240 -13.28 -2.16 -10.17
N SER A 241 -12.62 -2.62 -9.09
CA SER A 241 -11.16 -2.50 -8.93
C SER A 241 -10.38 -3.61 -9.63
N PHE A 242 -11.04 -4.65 -10.16
CA PHE A 242 -10.35 -5.77 -10.79
C PHE A 242 -9.75 -5.37 -12.14
N VAL A 243 -8.42 -5.52 -12.25
CA VAL A 243 -7.66 -5.43 -13.50
C VAL A 243 -7.22 -6.82 -13.95
N ASN A 244 -7.03 -7.00 -15.25
CA ASN A 244 -6.53 -8.25 -15.80
C ASN A 244 -5.00 -8.26 -15.81
N LEU A 245 -4.42 -9.40 -15.45
CA LEU A 245 -2.98 -9.65 -15.49
C LEU A 245 -2.64 -10.49 -16.73
N ASP A 246 -3.01 -9.95 -17.90
CA ASP A 246 -3.00 -10.73 -19.14
C ASP A 246 -1.58 -11.07 -19.61
N THR A 247 -1.35 -12.36 -19.85
CA THR A 247 -0.28 -12.90 -20.72
C THR A 247 -0.91 -13.53 -21.96
N THR A 248 -0.09 -13.99 -22.91
CA THR A 248 -0.65 -14.64 -24.11
C THR A 248 -1.46 -15.92 -23.83
N GLN A 249 -1.34 -16.51 -22.64
CA GLN A 249 -1.94 -17.80 -22.24
C GLN A 249 -2.97 -17.69 -21.12
N ALA A 250 -2.93 -16.63 -20.31
CA ALA A 250 -3.71 -16.53 -19.07
C ALA A 250 -4.29 -15.13 -18.86
N ARG A 251 -5.47 -15.09 -18.23
CA ARG A 251 -6.14 -13.86 -17.78
C ARG A 251 -6.54 -13.95 -16.30
N PRO A 252 -5.59 -14.11 -15.37
CA PRO A 252 -5.91 -13.92 -13.98
C PRO A 252 -6.34 -12.47 -13.74
N GLN A 253 -7.01 -12.24 -12.62
CA GLN A 253 -7.46 -10.91 -12.25
C GLN A 253 -6.95 -10.54 -10.87
N ARG A 254 -6.72 -9.25 -10.66
CA ARG A 254 -6.41 -8.69 -9.36
C ARG A 254 -7.34 -7.53 -9.09
N GLY A 255 -8.06 -7.55 -7.96
CA GLY A 255 -8.72 -6.39 -7.37
C GLY A 255 -8.06 -5.99 -6.05
N ALA A 256 -8.25 -4.74 -5.63
CA ALA A 256 -7.76 -4.26 -4.34
C ALA A 256 -8.61 -3.15 -3.75
N VAL A 257 -8.44 -2.92 -2.45
CA VAL A 257 -9.04 -1.81 -1.71
C VAL A 257 -8.09 -1.28 -0.64
N LEU A 258 -8.06 0.05 -0.46
CA LEU A 258 -7.39 0.74 0.65
C LEU A 258 -8.45 1.14 1.70
N GLY A 259 -8.33 0.57 2.90
CA GLY A 259 -9.28 0.72 3.99
C GLY A 259 -8.68 1.27 5.27
N THR A 260 -9.53 1.57 6.24
CA THR A 260 -9.21 2.11 7.57
C THR A 260 -10.27 1.64 8.55
N LEU A 261 -9.88 0.75 9.47
CA LEU A 261 -10.79 0.30 10.53
C LEU A 261 -11.26 1.50 11.36
N GLU A 262 -12.57 1.56 11.63
CA GLU A 262 -13.19 2.71 12.27
C GLU A 262 -12.50 3.12 13.58
N THR A 263 -12.49 4.42 13.86
CA THR A 263 -12.15 4.91 15.21
C THR A 263 -13.34 4.72 16.14
N PHE A 264 -13.35 3.56 16.82
CA PHE A 264 -14.43 3.12 17.68
C PHE A 264 -14.00 3.04 19.16
N ALA A 265 -14.01 4.17 19.87
CA ALA A 265 -13.73 4.23 21.30
C ALA A 265 -14.93 3.77 22.16
N ARG A 266 -15.43 2.54 21.96
CA ARG A 266 -16.42 1.91 22.84
C ARG A 266 -15.77 0.91 23.78
N TYR A 267 -16.31 0.83 24.98
CA TYR A 267 -15.98 -0.20 25.94
C TYR A 267 -17.19 -1.11 26.14
N THR A 268 -16.93 -2.39 26.40
CA THR A 268 -17.94 -3.37 26.78
C THR A 268 -17.63 -3.94 28.16
N ALA A 269 -18.69 -4.15 28.95
CA ALA A 269 -18.61 -4.81 30.24
C ALA A 269 -19.07 -6.27 30.12
N THR A 270 -18.25 -7.20 30.58
CA THR A 270 -18.53 -8.63 30.55
C THR A 270 -18.36 -9.23 31.94
N ALA A 271 -19.33 -10.05 32.36
CA ALA A 271 -19.25 -10.80 33.61
C ALA A 271 -18.18 -11.88 33.50
N VAL A 272 -17.32 -11.99 34.51
CA VAL A 272 -16.25 -12.98 34.59
C VAL A 272 -16.31 -13.72 35.93
N PRO A 273 -15.67 -14.90 36.05
CA PRO A 273 -15.57 -15.58 37.33
C PRO A 273 -15.03 -14.65 38.43
N PHE A 274 -15.61 -14.74 39.62
CA PHE A 274 -15.24 -13.90 40.75
C PHE A 274 -13.81 -14.18 41.19
N GLU A 275 -13.01 -13.13 41.26
CA GLU A 275 -11.63 -13.17 41.74
C GLU A 275 -11.35 -11.89 42.54
N PHE A 276 -10.89 -12.04 43.78
CA PHE A 276 -10.56 -10.90 44.64
C PHE A 276 -9.10 -10.95 45.08
N THR A 277 -8.39 -9.85 44.87
CA THR A 277 -6.98 -9.71 45.22
C THR A 277 -6.91 -8.83 46.45
N ASP A 278 -6.86 -9.46 47.63
CA ASP A 278 -6.88 -8.70 48.87
C ASP A 278 -5.54 -8.02 49.14
N ILE A 279 -5.55 -6.68 49.07
CA ILE A 279 -4.41 -5.81 49.38
C ILE A 279 -4.61 -5.05 50.70
N SER A 280 -5.57 -5.45 51.53
CA SER A 280 -5.89 -4.77 52.80
C SER A 280 -4.68 -4.67 53.75
N THR A 281 -3.80 -5.68 53.73
CA THR A 281 -2.59 -5.75 54.58
C THR A 281 -1.30 -5.37 53.85
N THR A 282 -1.21 -5.59 52.53
CA THR A 282 0.00 -5.38 51.73
C THR A 282 0.03 -4.03 51.00
N GLY A 283 -1.14 -3.44 50.72
CA GLY A 283 -1.26 -2.20 49.99
C GLY A 283 -0.95 -0.97 50.84
N ALA A 284 -0.40 0.06 50.19
CA ALA A 284 -0.20 1.37 50.79
C ALA A 284 -1.56 2.02 51.08
N THR A 285 -1.71 2.58 52.28
CA THR A 285 -2.94 3.33 52.64
C THR A 285 -2.92 4.69 51.96
N LEU A 286 -3.85 4.91 51.03
CA LEU A 286 -4.06 6.21 50.40
C LEU A 286 -4.96 7.12 51.24
N LEU A 287 -6.09 6.57 51.71
CA LEU A 287 -7.10 7.29 52.49
C LEU A 287 -7.53 6.48 53.72
N ASN A 288 -7.80 7.17 54.83
CA ASN A 288 -8.35 6.65 56.09
C ASN A 288 -9.27 7.70 56.75
N CYS A 289 -9.81 7.40 57.94
CA CYS A 289 -10.74 8.26 58.68
C CYS A 289 -10.23 9.68 59.00
N SER A 290 -8.91 9.89 59.01
CA SER A 290 -8.25 11.19 59.29
C SER A 290 -7.74 11.89 58.03
N SER A 291 -7.91 11.28 56.86
CA SER A 291 -7.37 11.78 55.59
C SER A 291 -8.31 12.75 54.86
N SER A 292 -7.79 13.38 53.80
CA SER A 292 -8.59 14.20 52.89
C SER A 292 -9.63 13.37 52.11
N SER A 293 -10.42 13.99 51.22
CA SER A 293 -11.46 13.25 50.47
C SER A 293 -10.95 12.55 49.20
N THR A 294 -9.70 12.83 48.77
CA THR A 294 -9.06 12.30 47.54
C THR A 294 -7.57 12.09 47.73
N ALA A 295 -6.96 11.15 47.00
CA ALA A 295 -5.52 10.96 46.94
C ALA A 295 -4.99 11.15 45.51
N THR A 296 -3.67 11.29 45.36
CA THR A 296 -2.97 11.29 44.06
C THR A 296 -2.11 10.04 43.98
N VAL A 297 -2.20 9.32 42.87
CA VAL A 297 -1.45 8.08 42.61
C VAL A 297 -0.73 8.20 41.29
N ASN A 298 0.58 7.93 41.28
CA ASN A 298 1.37 7.84 40.05
C ASN A 298 1.48 6.37 39.64
N LEU A 299 1.14 6.08 38.39
CA LEU A 299 1.28 4.76 37.79
C LEU A 299 2.71 4.57 37.26
N PRO A 300 3.32 3.38 37.46
CA PRO A 300 4.63 3.07 36.89
C PRO A 300 4.57 2.70 35.40
N PHE A 301 3.41 2.90 34.75
CA PHE A 301 3.14 2.64 33.35
C PHE A 301 2.07 3.61 32.82
N ALA A 302 2.05 3.80 31.50
CA ALA A 302 1.01 4.56 30.82
C ALA A 302 -0.25 3.71 30.67
N PHE A 303 -1.39 4.19 31.19
CA PHE A 303 -2.70 3.56 31.02
C PHE A 303 -3.50 4.31 29.97
N ASN A 304 -3.82 3.66 28.85
CA ASN A 304 -4.60 4.24 27.77
C ASN A 304 -6.10 4.09 28.04
N PHE A 305 -6.80 5.21 28.18
CA PHE A 305 -8.22 5.26 28.52
C PHE A 305 -8.95 6.24 27.60
N TYR A 306 -9.91 5.74 26.82
CA TYR A 306 -10.60 6.50 25.75
C TYR A 306 -9.63 7.23 24.80
N GLY A 307 -8.55 6.55 24.39
CA GLY A 307 -7.54 7.09 23.47
C GLY A 307 -6.57 8.10 24.10
N THR A 308 -6.70 8.40 25.39
CA THR A 308 -5.78 9.29 26.11
C THR A 308 -4.89 8.50 27.07
N SER A 309 -3.59 8.76 27.01
CA SER A 309 -2.60 8.13 27.89
C SER A 309 -2.53 8.87 29.24
N TYR A 310 -2.68 8.13 30.34
CA TYR A 310 -2.60 8.66 31.70
C TYR A 310 -1.54 7.95 32.53
N THR A 311 -0.79 8.72 33.31
CA THR A 311 0.19 8.22 34.29
C THR A 311 -0.16 8.60 35.73
N THR A 312 -1.26 9.34 35.94
CA THR A 312 -1.69 9.81 37.27
C THR A 312 -3.19 9.62 37.45
N LEU A 313 -3.58 9.07 38.61
CA LEU A 313 -4.95 8.83 39.03
C LEU A 313 -5.30 9.66 40.28
N TYR A 314 -6.58 10.02 40.42
CA TYR A 314 -7.11 10.70 41.59
C TYR A 314 -8.28 9.91 42.22
N PRO A 315 -8.01 8.84 42.98
CA PRO A 315 -9.06 8.13 43.70
C PRO A 315 -9.64 8.95 44.85
N SER A 316 -10.95 8.84 45.04
CA SER A 316 -11.70 9.42 46.14
C SER A 316 -12.15 8.36 47.14
N ARG A 317 -12.47 8.78 48.36
CA ARG A 317 -13.10 7.87 49.33
C ARG A 317 -14.48 7.36 48.89
N ASN A 318 -15.12 8.07 47.96
CA ASN A 318 -16.49 7.84 47.49
C ASN A 318 -16.57 6.79 46.37
N GLY A 319 -15.52 5.99 46.14
CA GLY A 319 -15.53 4.94 45.11
C GLY A 319 -15.46 5.45 43.67
N LEU A 320 -14.92 6.66 43.48
CA LEU A 320 -14.67 7.29 42.18
C LEU A 320 -13.17 7.50 41.97
N ILE A 321 -12.68 7.17 40.77
CA ILE A 321 -11.33 7.49 40.28
C ILE A 321 -11.47 8.49 39.13
N THR A 322 -10.82 9.65 39.21
CA THR A 322 -10.78 10.62 38.11
C THR A 322 -9.38 10.80 37.55
N PHE A 323 -9.31 11.32 36.32
CA PHE A 323 -8.06 11.65 35.64
C PHE A 323 -7.92 13.16 35.43
N GLY A 324 -6.68 13.64 35.33
CA GLY A 324 -6.34 15.06 35.12
C GLY A 324 -6.50 15.93 36.38
N SER A 325 -7.62 15.82 37.11
CA SER A 325 -7.86 16.53 38.37
C SER A 325 -8.68 15.66 39.35
N SER A 326 -8.57 15.96 40.65
CA SER A 326 -9.31 15.26 41.70
C SER A 326 -10.78 15.68 41.76
N ASN A 327 -11.65 14.74 42.16
CA ASN A 327 -13.07 14.98 42.40
C ASN A 327 -13.51 14.28 43.69
N SER A 328 -14.11 15.03 44.61
CA SER A 328 -14.52 14.55 45.93
C SER A 328 -16.05 14.51 46.13
N SER A 329 -16.83 14.63 45.05
CA SER A 329 -18.30 14.66 45.14
C SER A 329 -18.84 13.42 45.84
N THR A 330 -19.70 13.64 46.84
CA THR A 330 -20.43 12.60 47.58
C THR A 330 -21.73 12.20 46.88
N PHE A 331 -22.18 12.97 45.89
CA PHE A 331 -23.36 12.64 45.10
C PHE A 331 -22.91 11.94 43.83
N ASN A 332 -23.37 10.70 43.66
CA ASN A 332 -23.26 10.00 42.39
C ASN A 332 -24.23 10.60 41.38
N ASP A 333 -23.91 10.44 40.10
CA ASP A 333 -24.71 10.95 38.98
C ASP A 333 -24.47 10.03 37.76
N SER A 334 -25.19 10.28 36.67
CA SER A 334 -25.02 9.54 35.43
C SER A 334 -23.69 9.88 34.74
N LEU A 335 -22.97 8.84 34.31
CA LEU A 335 -21.71 8.95 33.58
C LEU A 335 -21.86 9.54 32.19
N SER A 336 -23.08 9.63 31.68
CA SER A 336 -23.41 10.35 30.43
C SER A 336 -22.99 11.82 30.46
N SER A 337 -22.91 12.44 31.65
CA SER A 337 -22.61 13.88 31.77
C SER A 337 -21.69 14.23 32.95
N SER A 338 -21.71 13.46 34.04
CA SER A 338 -20.99 13.78 35.28
C SER A 338 -20.11 12.60 35.74
N PRO A 339 -18.92 12.83 36.34
CA PRO A 339 -18.24 14.12 36.51
C PRO A 339 -17.71 14.68 35.17
N SER A 340 -17.17 15.91 35.15
CA SER A 340 -16.61 16.50 33.92
C SER A 340 -15.29 15.85 33.49
N GLN A 341 -14.55 15.27 34.46
CA GLN A 341 -13.34 14.51 34.21
C GLN A 341 -13.63 13.16 33.51
N ALA A 342 -12.63 12.61 32.83
CA ALA A 342 -12.61 11.18 32.56
C ALA A 342 -12.61 10.44 33.91
N ALA A 343 -13.38 9.36 34.01
CA ALA A 343 -13.63 8.71 35.28
C ALA A 343 -13.84 7.20 35.18
N ILE A 344 -13.39 6.49 36.22
CA ILE A 344 -13.70 5.09 36.50
C ILE A 344 -14.44 5.07 37.84
N ALA A 345 -15.69 4.62 37.83
CA ALA A 345 -16.53 4.47 38.99
C ALA A 345 -16.74 2.96 39.25
N PRO A 346 -15.89 2.29 40.04
CA PRO A 346 -16.19 0.92 40.47
C PRO A 346 -17.46 0.85 41.32
N PHE A 347 -17.67 1.84 42.19
CA PHE A 347 -18.87 1.98 43.02
C PHE A 347 -18.94 3.41 43.57
N TRP A 348 -19.34 4.37 42.74
CA TRP A 348 -19.41 5.78 43.15
C TRP A 348 -20.71 6.05 43.92
N ASP A 349 -20.56 6.42 45.19
CA ASP A 349 -21.66 6.75 46.11
C ASP A 349 -21.15 7.62 47.30
N SER A 350 -22.04 8.05 48.19
CA SER A 350 -21.75 8.76 49.44
C SER A 350 -21.14 7.82 50.49
N LEU A 351 -19.86 7.48 50.32
CA LEU A 351 -19.11 6.59 51.21
C LEU A 351 -18.31 7.34 52.30
N ARG A 352 -18.06 6.66 53.42
CA ARG A 352 -17.28 7.18 54.56
C ARG A 352 -16.27 6.16 55.07
N LEU A 353 -15.16 6.69 55.61
CA LEU A 353 -14.05 5.89 56.16
C LEU A 353 -14.08 5.81 57.70
N ASN A 354 -15.12 6.31 58.36
CA ASN A 354 -15.33 6.18 59.80
C ASN A 354 -16.44 5.13 60.10
N ASN A 355 -16.13 3.86 59.83
CA ASN A 355 -16.98 2.72 60.24
C ASN A 355 -16.91 2.49 61.76
N SER A 356 -17.72 1.57 62.30
CA SER A 356 -17.81 1.31 63.74
C SER A 356 -16.51 0.77 64.37
N THR A 357 -15.62 0.23 63.55
CA THR A 357 -14.33 -0.38 63.95
C THR A 357 -13.12 0.54 63.73
N GLY A 358 -13.29 1.66 63.01
CA GLY A 358 -12.23 2.62 62.69
C GLY A 358 -11.16 2.12 61.72
N ASP A 359 -11.38 1.00 61.02
CA ASP A 359 -10.39 0.31 60.17
C ASP A 359 -10.64 0.44 58.64
N ALA A 360 -11.62 1.27 58.23
CA ALA A 360 -11.92 1.51 56.82
C ALA A 360 -10.80 2.30 56.12
N THR A 361 -10.37 1.82 54.94
CA THR A 361 -9.27 2.43 54.18
C THR A 361 -9.48 2.35 52.67
N VAL A 362 -8.83 3.25 51.93
CA VAL A 362 -8.57 3.07 50.50
C VAL A 362 -7.10 2.69 50.31
N LYS A 363 -6.86 1.58 49.65
CA LYS A 363 -5.54 0.94 49.50
C LYS A 363 -5.09 0.95 48.04
N PHE A 364 -3.79 1.03 47.83
CA PHE A 364 -3.18 0.92 46.51
C PHE A 364 -1.94 0.03 46.50
N GLN A 365 -1.83 -0.81 45.47
CA GLN A 365 -0.66 -1.63 45.22
C GLN A 365 -0.49 -1.89 43.73
N VAL A 366 0.77 -2.01 43.27
CA VAL A 366 1.09 -2.52 41.94
C VAL A 366 1.70 -3.91 42.10
N LEU A 367 1.21 -4.88 41.34
CA LEU A 367 1.69 -6.26 41.31
C LEU A 367 2.09 -6.65 39.88
N GLY A 368 2.90 -7.71 39.73
CA GLY A 368 3.29 -8.26 38.42
C GLY A 368 4.61 -7.69 37.86
N GLU A 369 5.01 -8.22 36.69
CA GLU A 369 6.24 -7.87 35.98
C GLU A 369 6.00 -6.80 34.91
N VAL A 370 7.06 -6.06 34.53
CA VAL A 370 7.01 -5.01 33.50
C VAL A 370 6.34 -5.51 32.22
N GLY A 371 5.36 -4.76 31.70
CA GLY A 371 4.56 -5.13 30.53
C GLY A 371 3.28 -5.91 30.86
N SER A 372 3.12 -6.33 32.12
CA SER A 372 1.96 -7.09 32.62
C SER A 372 1.51 -6.69 34.02
N ARG A 373 1.97 -5.54 34.54
CA ARG A 373 1.65 -5.08 35.89
C ARG A 373 0.16 -4.78 36.05
N GLN A 374 -0.34 -4.95 37.27
CA GLN A 374 -1.69 -4.60 37.67
C GLN A 374 -1.67 -3.55 38.78
N ALA A 375 -2.31 -2.41 38.54
CA ALA A 375 -2.54 -1.36 39.53
C ALA A 375 -3.89 -1.58 40.21
N ILE A 376 -3.89 -1.92 41.50
CA ILE A 376 -5.05 -2.32 42.27
C ILE A 376 -5.42 -1.21 43.25
N LEU A 377 -6.67 -0.73 43.19
CA LEU A 377 -7.29 0.14 44.17
C LEU A 377 -8.40 -0.60 44.91
N GLN A 378 -8.29 -0.71 46.23
CA GLN A 378 -9.28 -1.39 47.07
C GLN A 378 -9.90 -0.41 48.06
N TRP A 379 -11.23 -0.32 48.05
CA TRP A 379 -12.02 0.29 49.12
C TRP A 379 -12.33 -0.82 50.12
N ASN A 380 -11.67 -0.76 51.27
CA ASN A 380 -11.70 -1.81 52.27
C ASN A 380 -12.59 -1.39 53.44
N LYS A 381 -13.66 -2.16 53.67
CA LYS A 381 -14.59 -1.98 54.79
C LYS A 381 -15.19 -0.56 54.89
N VAL A 382 -15.45 0.08 53.75
CA VAL A 382 -16.03 1.43 53.71
C VAL A 382 -17.52 1.38 54.04
N ALA A 383 -18.05 2.40 54.71
CA ALA A 383 -19.48 2.42 55.05
C ALA A 383 -20.25 3.38 54.15
N THR A 384 -21.53 3.11 53.90
CA THR A 384 -22.44 4.11 53.32
C THR A 384 -22.77 5.19 54.36
N PHE A 385 -23.12 6.40 53.92
CA PHE A 385 -23.41 7.52 54.82
C PHE A 385 -24.78 7.39 55.51
N PHE A 386 -25.76 6.77 54.83
CA PHE A 386 -27.15 6.64 55.31
C PHE A 386 -27.52 5.22 55.79
N GLY A 387 -26.58 4.25 55.76
CA GLY A 387 -26.77 2.88 56.27
C GLY A 387 -26.76 2.75 57.80
N SER A 388 -26.92 1.51 58.30
CA SER A 388 -27.26 1.06 59.67
C SER A 388 -26.34 1.46 60.85
N GLY A 389 -25.70 2.63 60.81
CA GLY A 389 -24.85 3.14 61.90
C GLY A 389 -23.38 2.75 61.78
N GLY A 390 -22.97 2.16 60.65
CA GLY A 390 -21.56 1.89 60.32
C GLY A 390 -21.04 0.51 60.74
N SER A 391 -21.93 -0.41 61.12
CA SER A 391 -21.62 -1.82 61.44
C SER A 391 -21.46 -2.72 60.23
N ASN A 392 -22.04 -2.34 59.08
CA ASN A 392 -21.96 -3.08 57.83
C ASN A 392 -21.12 -2.28 56.83
N THR A 393 -20.32 -2.98 56.03
CA THR A 393 -19.22 -2.37 55.29
C THR A 393 -19.14 -2.94 53.89
N LEU A 394 -18.85 -2.10 52.91
CA LEU A 394 -18.59 -2.47 51.54
C LEU A 394 -17.10 -2.76 51.34
N THR A 395 -16.78 -3.79 50.59
CA THR A 395 -15.41 -4.08 50.13
C THR A 395 -15.41 -4.40 48.65
N PHE A 396 -14.73 -3.56 47.86
CA PHE A 396 -14.64 -3.69 46.41
C PHE A 396 -13.32 -3.13 45.90
N GLN A 397 -12.97 -3.47 44.66
CA GLN A 397 -11.73 -3.02 44.03
C GLN A 397 -11.90 -2.68 42.55
N ALA A 398 -11.03 -1.80 42.07
CA ALA A 398 -10.75 -1.56 40.65
C ALA A 398 -9.31 -1.96 40.34
N ILE A 399 -9.10 -2.72 39.26
CA ILE A 399 -7.78 -3.15 38.79
C ILE A 399 -7.55 -2.61 37.38
N LEU A 400 -6.46 -1.89 37.15
CA LEU A 400 -6.02 -1.41 35.84
C LEU A 400 -4.81 -2.23 35.39
N SER A 401 -4.88 -2.86 34.22
CA SER A 401 -3.84 -3.75 33.70
C SER A 401 -2.94 -3.06 32.67
N GLU A 402 -1.62 -3.15 32.85
CA GLU A 402 -0.60 -2.73 31.88
C GLU A 402 -0.66 -3.60 30.60
N GLY A 403 -0.37 -3.00 29.45
CA GLY A 403 -0.42 -3.67 28.13
C GLY A 403 -1.84 -3.80 27.57
N SER A 404 -2.74 -4.47 28.28
CA SER A 404 -4.13 -4.70 27.81
C SER A 404 -5.05 -3.50 28.01
N ASN A 405 -4.71 -2.58 28.92
CA ASN A 405 -5.55 -1.44 29.34
C ASN A 405 -6.95 -1.84 29.81
N GLN A 406 -7.14 -3.09 30.23
CA GLN A 406 -8.40 -3.58 30.78
C GLN A 406 -8.61 -3.05 32.19
N ILE A 407 -9.88 -2.80 32.52
CA ILE A 407 -10.34 -2.41 33.85
C ILE A 407 -11.15 -3.57 34.41
N ARG A 408 -10.88 -3.98 35.64
CA ARG A 408 -11.67 -5.00 36.33
C ARG A 408 -12.26 -4.45 37.61
N PHE A 409 -13.56 -4.66 37.80
CA PHE A 409 -14.24 -4.42 39.08
C PHE A 409 -14.49 -5.75 39.76
N ASN A 410 -14.16 -5.85 41.04
CA ASN A 410 -14.45 -7.02 41.86
C ASN A 410 -15.14 -6.58 43.16
N TYR A 411 -16.24 -7.24 43.49
CA TYR A 411 -17.13 -6.87 44.58
C TYR A 411 -17.15 -8.00 45.62
N LEU A 412 -16.34 -7.86 46.68
CA LEU A 412 -16.26 -8.87 47.74
C LEU A 412 -17.50 -8.82 48.64
N ASP A 413 -17.95 -7.63 48.97
CA ASP A 413 -19.09 -7.37 49.86
C ASP A 413 -19.76 -6.04 49.47
N LEU A 414 -21.04 -6.08 49.12
CA LEU A 414 -21.88 -4.90 48.86
C LEU A 414 -23.14 -4.84 49.75
N GLU A 415 -23.17 -5.54 50.88
CA GLU A 415 -24.32 -5.57 51.81
C GLU A 415 -24.14 -4.58 52.98
N GLY A 416 -24.11 -3.27 52.68
CA GLY A 416 -23.79 -2.22 53.66
C GLY A 416 -24.96 -1.72 54.53
N ASP A 417 -26.20 -2.16 54.31
CA ASP A 417 -27.37 -1.79 55.13
C ASP A 417 -27.83 -2.89 56.11
N GLY A 418 -27.39 -4.15 55.90
CA GLY A 418 -27.71 -5.30 56.75
C GLY A 418 -29.05 -5.96 56.47
N LEU A 419 -29.70 -5.62 55.38
CA LEU A 419 -30.82 -6.36 54.81
C LEU A 419 -30.29 -7.33 53.74
N ALA A 420 -31.02 -8.42 53.49
CA ALA A 420 -30.69 -9.30 52.36
C ALA A 420 -31.04 -8.57 51.05
N GLY A 421 -30.02 -7.99 50.40
CA GLY A 421 -30.09 -7.24 49.15
C GLY A 421 -28.89 -6.30 49.02
N ASP A 422 -28.23 -6.25 47.85
CA ASP A 422 -27.03 -5.41 47.67
C ASP A 422 -27.36 -3.90 47.63
N ASP A 423 -26.54 -3.03 48.27
CA ASP A 423 -26.69 -1.56 48.40
C ASP A 423 -26.55 -0.75 47.08
N THR A 424 -26.65 -1.44 45.95
CA THR A 424 -26.48 -0.90 44.60
C THR A 424 -27.47 0.22 44.21
N SER A 425 -28.60 0.35 44.90
CA SER A 425 -29.68 1.29 44.55
C SER A 425 -29.32 2.78 44.70
N GLY A 426 -28.20 3.11 45.33
CA GLY A 426 -27.68 4.48 45.47
C GLY A 426 -26.38 4.75 44.74
N ALA A 427 -25.84 3.79 43.96
CA ALA A 427 -24.50 3.87 43.41
C ALA A 427 -24.47 4.02 41.89
N THR A 428 -23.38 4.57 41.39
CA THR A 428 -23.00 4.54 39.97
C THR A 428 -21.81 3.61 39.76
N ALA A 429 -21.90 2.68 38.82
CA ALA A 429 -20.77 1.87 38.37
C ALA A 429 -20.59 1.96 36.85
N GLY A 430 -19.36 2.16 36.39
CA GLY A 430 -19.03 2.30 34.98
C GLY A 430 -17.80 3.17 34.72
N ILE A 431 -17.65 3.61 33.47
CA ILE A 431 -16.52 4.41 33.01
C ILE A 431 -16.95 5.51 32.01
N LYS A 432 -16.18 6.60 31.91
CA LYS A 432 -16.40 7.64 30.90
C LYS A 432 -15.13 8.39 30.48
N ALA A 433 -15.15 8.94 29.27
CA ALA A 433 -14.18 9.95 28.83
C ALA A 433 -14.46 11.33 29.47
N ALA A 434 -13.52 12.26 29.34
CA ALA A 434 -13.75 13.66 29.70
C ALA A 434 -14.67 14.31 28.67
N ASN A 435 -15.71 15.03 29.12
CA ASN A 435 -16.72 15.67 28.26
C ASN A 435 -17.23 14.73 27.13
N PRO A 436 -17.85 13.59 27.47
CA PRO A 436 -18.14 12.55 26.50
C PRO A 436 -19.09 13.03 25.39
N THR A 437 -18.76 12.73 24.14
CA THR A 437 -19.65 12.91 22.98
C THR A 437 -19.93 11.56 22.34
N GLY A 438 -21.09 11.37 21.70
CA GLY A 438 -21.35 10.20 20.85
C GLY A 438 -21.26 8.81 21.52
N GLY A 439 -21.48 8.70 22.84
CA GLY A 439 -21.42 7.41 23.55
C GLY A 439 -20.05 7.04 24.13
N GLN A 440 -19.15 8.01 24.34
CA GLN A 440 -17.88 7.85 25.07
C GLN A 440 -18.06 7.65 26.60
N PHE A 441 -19.03 6.83 27.00
CA PHE A 441 -19.26 6.37 28.36
C PHE A 441 -19.89 4.97 28.35
N LEU A 442 -19.64 4.19 29.39
CA LEU A 442 -20.25 2.91 29.65
C LEU A 442 -20.78 2.93 31.09
N GLU A 443 -22.09 3.11 31.23
CA GLU A 443 -22.78 3.05 32.51
C GLU A 443 -23.35 1.64 32.71
N ILE A 444 -22.83 0.92 33.71
CA ILE A 444 -23.20 -0.46 34.03
C ILE A 444 -24.35 -0.48 35.04
N LEU A 445 -24.34 0.50 35.95
CA LEU A 445 -25.32 0.68 37.01
C LEU A 445 -25.43 2.17 37.32
N HIS A 446 -26.65 2.67 37.46
CA HIS A 446 -26.91 3.96 38.09
C HIS A 446 -28.24 3.87 38.87
N ASN A 447 -28.15 3.98 40.20
CA ASN A 447 -29.30 3.94 41.11
C ASN A 447 -30.25 2.75 40.85
N GLY A 448 -29.67 1.58 40.57
CA GLY A 448 -30.39 0.37 40.16
C GLY A 448 -30.14 -0.81 41.10
N PRO A 449 -30.93 -1.90 41.01
CA PRO A 449 -30.66 -3.11 41.75
C PRO A 449 -29.39 -3.82 41.24
N SER A 450 -28.85 -4.75 42.03
CA SER A 450 -27.72 -5.55 41.60
C SER A 450 -28.05 -6.38 40.37
N ASN A 451 -27.03 -6.64 39.58
CA ASN A 451 -27.16 -7.34 38.31
C ASN A 451 -26.00 -8.34 38.13
N THR A 452 -25.89 -8.94 36.95
CA THR A 452 -24.86 -9.95 36.67
C THR A 452 -23.43 -9.39 36.69
N LEU A 453 -23.26 -8.07 36.59
CA LEU A 453 -21.99 -7.34 36.49
C LEU A 453 -21.61 -6.66 37.82
N VAL A 454 -22.59 -6.22 38.61
CA VAL A 454 -22.39 -5.48 39.87
C VAL A 454 -23.26 -6.09 40.97
N GLY A 455 -22.61 -6.61 42.02
CA GLY A 455 -23.26 -7.27 43.16
C GLY A 455 -22.25 -8.07 43.99
N THR A 456 -22.61 -8.51 45.19
CA THR A 456 -21.72 -9.31 46.05
C THR A 456 -21.27 -10.60 45.36
N GLY A 457 -19.97 -10.89 45.39
CA GLY A 457 -19.37 -12.05 44.72
C GLY A 457 -19.39 -11.96 43.19
N LYS A 458 -19.47 -10.75 42.61
CA LYS A 458 -19.38 -10.52 41.16
C LYS A 458 -18.06 -9.89 40.76
N SER A 459 -17.66 -10.20 39.53
CA SER A 459 -16.51 -9.59 38.87
C SER A 459 -16.88 -9.21 37.44
N THR A 460 -16.44 -8.02 37.03
CA THR A 460 -16.69 -7.48 35.69
C THR A 460 -15.39 -7.01 35.08
N VAL A 461 -15.15 -7.40 33.83
CA VAL A 461 -14.08 -6.83 32.99
C VAL A 461 -14.71 -5.82 32.05
N ILE A 462 -14.12 -4.64 32.03
CA ILE A 462 -14.40 -3.59 31.06
C ILE A 462 -13.18 -3.52 30.14
N ALA A 463 -13.41 -3.82 28.88
CA ALA A 463 -12.38 -3.81 27.84
C ALA A 463 -12.86 -2.97 26.66
N ARG A 464 -11.91 -2.38 25.92
CA ARG A 464 -12.22 -1.71 24.66
C ARG A 464 -12.80 -2.75 23.69
N SER A 465 -13.93 -2.42 23.07
CA SER A 465 -14.48 -3.23 21.98
C SER A 465 -13.59 -3.07 20.75
N LEU A 466 -13.44 -4.13 19.96
CA LEU A 466 -12.85 -3.97 18.63
C LEU A 466 -13.79 -3.09 17.78
N PRO A 467 -13.26 -2.30 16.84
CA PRO A 467 -14.08 -1.64 15.84
C PRO A 467 -14.92 -2.68 15.08
N PRO A 468 -16.07 -2.25 14.51
CA PRO A 468 -16.73 -3.02 13.47
C PRO A 468 -15.72 -3.49 12.40
N ALA A 469 -16.02 -4.63 11.80
CA ALA A 469 -15.18 -5.20 10.77
C ALA A 469 -15.65 -4.73 9.40
N ASP A 470 -14.72 -4.36 8.55
CA ASP A 470 -15.01 -3.89 7.20
C ASP A 470 -15.27 -5.11 6.31
N VAL A 471 -16.34 -5.08 5.53
CA VAL A 471 -16.73 -6.17 4.65
C VAL A 471 -16.74 -5.72 3.19
N TYR A 472 -16.00 -6.43 2.36
CA TYR A 472 -15.92 -6.21 0.91
C TYR A 472 -16.52 -7.39 0.16
N ARG A 473 -17.21 -7.13 -0.95
CA ARG A 473 -17.81 -8.17 -1.80
C ARG A 473 -17.24 -8.17 -3.22
N PHE A 474 -17.09 -9.36 -3.79
CA PHE A 474 -16.59 -9.57 -5.14
C PHE A 474 -17.11 -10.90 -5.72
N ASP A 475 -17.19 -10.99 -7.05
CA ASP A 475 -17.76 -12.16 -7.72
C ASP A 475 -16.70 -13.20 -8.08
N LEU A 476 -17.01 -14.46 -7.79
CA LEU A 476 -16.19 -15.64 -8.13
C LEU A 476 -17.01 -16.65 -8.93
N VAL A 477 -16.33 -17.40 -9.78
CA VAL A 477 -16.92 -18.45 -10.62
C VAL A 477 -16.45 -19.82 -10.14
N ALA A 478 -17.35 -20.82 -10.18
CA ALA A 478 -16.99 -22.20 -9.88
C ALA A 478 -15.79 -22.68 -10.72
N GLY A 479 -14.83 -23.34 -10.08
CA GLY A 479 -13.57 -23.79 -10.67
C GLY A 479 -12.42 -22.79 -10.54
N GLN A 480 -12.69 -21.52 -10.17
CA GLN A 480 -11.63 -20.56 -9.89
C GLN A 480 -10.92 -20.85 -8.58
N ARG A 481 -9.70 -20.32 -8.43
CA ARG A 481 -9.04 -20.20 -7.13
C ARG A 481 -8.91 -18.74 -6.75
N VAL A 482 -9.15 -18.42 -5.48
CA VAL A 482 -9.00 -17.07 -4.94
C VAL A 482 -7.86 -17.01 -3.94
N ASN A 483 -7.14 -15.89 -3.94
CA ASN A 483 -6.17 -15.56 -2.91
C ASN A 483 -6.50 -14.17 -2.37
N LEU A 484 -6.19 -13.96 -1.09
CA LEU A 484 -6.32 -12.68 -0.42
C LEU A 484 -5.01 -12.40 0.31
N ALA A 485 -4.51 -11.18 0.18
CA ALA A 485 -3.32 -10.68 0.87
C ALA A 485 -3.67 -9.40 1.61
N LEU A 486 -3.43 -9.37 2.93
CA LEU A 486 -3.76 -8.27 3.81
C LEU A 486 -2.49 -7.73 4.46
N THR A 487 -2.32 -6.41 4.38
CA THR A 487 -1.21 -5.69 4.99
C THR A 487 -1.71 -4.42 5.67
N ASN A 488 -1.29 -4.18 6.92
CA ASN A 488 -1.49 -2.91 7.60
C ASN A 488 -0.57 -1.84 6.97
N THR A 489 -1.06 -0.61 6.86
CA THR A 489 -0.27 0.53 6.36
C THR A 489 0.03 1.54 7.45
N THR A 490 -0.50 1.31 8.65
CA THR A 490 -0.15 1.98 9.92
C THR A 490 0.02 0.92 11.01
N VAL A 491 0.71 1.29 12.09
CA VAL A 491 0.95 0.39 13.24
C VAL A 491 -0.38 -0.09 13.85
N GLY A 492 -0.51 -1.41 14.02
CA GLY A 492 -1.64 -2.06 14.70
C GLY A 492 -1.98 -3.40 14.06
N ASN A 493 -2.84 -4.20 14.69
CA ASN A 493 -3.17 -5.54 14.20
C ASN A 493 -4.33 -5.50 13.19
N VAL A 494 -4.29 -6.41 12.22
CA VAL A 494 -5.36 -6.67 11.26
C VAL A 494 -5.52 -8.19 11.05
N ASP A 495 -6.74 -8.64 10.84
CA ASP A 495 -7.17 -10.04 10.69
C ASP A 495 -8.18 -10.13 9.53
N MET A 496 -8.14 -11.23 8.77
CA MET A 496 -8.95 -11.43 7.58
C MET A 496 -9.71 -12.75 7.57
N GLN A 497 -10.93 -12.72 7.05
CA GLN A 497 -11.72 -13.91 6.76
C GLN A 497 -12.31 -13.87 5.34
N LEU A 498 -12.34 -15.03 4.68
CA LEU A 498 -13.13 -15.26 3.46
C LEU A 498 -14.47 -15.88 3.85
N ILE A 499 -15.56 -15.25 3.43
CA ILE A 499 -16.94 -15.67 3.70
C ILE A 499 -17.61 -16.13 2.40
N ALA A 500 -18.37 -17.21 2.50
CA ALA A 500 -19.10 -17.83 1.41
C ALA A 500 -20.19 -16.92 0.83
N SER A 501 -20.75 -17.36 -0.30
CA SER A 501 -21.83 -16.64 -0.99
C SER A 501 -23.18 -16.65 -0.27
N ASP A 502 -23.32 -17.42 0.81
CA ASP A 502 -24.46 -17.32 1.72
C ASP A 502 -24.36 -16.13 2.68
N GLY A 503 -23.23 -15.42 2.71
CA GLY A 503 -22.98 -14.25 3.54
C GLY A 503 -22.79 -14.54 5.04
N THR A 504 -22.61 -15.80 5.44
CA THR A 504 -22.49 -16.21 6.85
C THR A 504 -21.40 -17.25 7.13
N THR A 505 -21.15 -18.17 6.20
CA THR A 505 -20.19 -19.25 6.39
C THR A 505 -18.75 -18.76 6.16
N VAL A 506 -17.89 -18.81 7.19
CA VAL A 506 -16.45 -18.57 7.02
C VAL A 506 -15.80 -19.78 6.34
N LEU A 507 -15.18 -19.53 5.19
CA LEU A 507 -14.53 -20.53 4.35
C LEU A 507 -13.05 -20.71 4.68
N ALA A 508 -12.38 -19.61 5.02
CA ALA A 508 -10.98 -19.59 5.42
C ALA A 508 -10.70 -18.35 6.29
N ASN A 509 -9.78 -18.49 7.23
CA ASN A 509 -9.17 -17.38 7.95
C ASN A 509 -7.80 -17.09 7.34
N GLY A 510 -7.34 -15.84 7.45
CA GLY A 510 -5.99 -15.44 7.13
C GLY A 510 -4.97 -16.21 7.96
N LEU A 511 -3.85 -16.56 7.34
CA LEU A 511 -2.73 -17.20 8.00
C LEU A 511 -1.55 -16.24 8.05
N VAL A 512 -0.96 -16.11 9.23
CA VAL A 512 0.32 -15.44 9.45
C VAL A 512 1.45 -16.38 8.99
N GLY A 513 2.50 -15.84 8.38
CA GLY A 513 3.68 -16.63 8.00
C GLY A 513 4.46 -16.10 6.81
N ALA A 514 3.83 -15.25 5.98
CA ALA A 514 4.55 -14.47 4.98
C ALA A 514 5.31 -13.32 5.67
N THR A 515 6.50 -12.97 5.20
CA THR A 515 7.31 -11.89 5.79
C THR A 515 6.94 -10.51 5.22
N ASN A 516 6.28 -10.46 4.07
CA ASN A 516 5.82 -9.24 3.40
C ASN A 516 4.33 -8.91 3.63
N LEU A 517 3.58 -9.78 4.33
CA LEU A 517 2.14 -9.63 4.60
C LEU A 517 1.84 -9.85 6.08
N ASN A 518 0.75 -9.25 6.58
CA ASN A 518 0.24 -9.59 7.91
C ASN A 518 -0.46 -10.95 7.86
N GLU A 519 -1.36 -11.12 6.88
CA GLU A 519 -2.09 -12.37 6.67
C GLU A 519 -2.32 -12.65 5.19
N ALA A 520 -2.35 -13.95 4.84
CA ALA A 520 -2.73 -14.39 3.51
C ALA A 520 -3.68 -15.59 3.54
N ILE A 521 -4.57 -15.65 2.56
CA ILE A 521 -5.33 -16.85 2.16
C ILE A 521 -4.85 -17.21 0.77
N GLN A 522 -4.28 -18.40 0.59
CA GLN A 522 -3.70 -18.81 -0.70
C GLN A 522 -4.46 -19.98 -1.33
N SER A 523 -4.70 -19.88 -2.64
CA SER A 523 -5.21 -20.92 -3.54
C SER A 523 -6.53 -21.58 -3.10
N TYR A 524 -7.44 -20.82 -2.48
CA TYR A 524 -8.71 -21.34 -2.01
C TYR A 524 -9.63 -21.70 -3.20
N PRO A 525 -10.07 -22.96 -3.34
CA PRO A 525 -10.87 -23.40 -4.48
C PRO A 525 -12.35 -23.01 -4.35
N ILE A 526 -12.90 -22.45 -5.42
CA ILE A 526 -14.30 -22.04 -5.49
C ILE A 526 -15.13 -23.12 -6.18
N SER A 527 -16.15 -23.63 -5.49
CA SER A 527 -17.00 -24.71 -6.00
C SER A 527 -18.34 -24.23 -6.58
N ILE A 528 -18.76 -23.00 -6.25
CA ILE A 528 -20.06 -22.43 -6.63
C ILE A 528 -19.84 -21.02 -7.14
N THR A 529 -20.48 -20.66 -8.25
CA THR A 529 -20.47 -19.28 -8.76
C THR A 529 -21.35 -18.39 -7.87
N GLY A 530 -20.84 -17.23 -7.45
CA GLY A 530 -21.60 -16.28 -6.65
C GLY A 530 -20.77 -15.10 -6.17
N THR A 531 -21.39 -14.23 -5.37
CA THR A 531 -20.72 -13.11 -4.69
C THR A 531 -20.19 -13.58 -3.35
N TYR A 532 -18.89 -13.42 -3.12
CA TYR A 532 -18.19 -13.79 -1.88
C TYR A 532 -17.74 -12.54 -1.14
N PHE A 533 -17.34 -12.69 0.12
CA PHE A 533 -16.95 -11.56 0.96
C PHE A 533 -15.58 -11.74 1.61
N ALA A 534 -14.79 -10.66 1.64
CA ALA A 534 -13.65 -10.53 2.54
C ALA A 534 -14.08 -9.69 3.74
N ARG A 535 -13.84 -10.18 4.95
CA ARG A 535 -14.08 -9.46 6.20
C ARG A 535 -12.74 -9.14 6.84
N VAL A 536 -12.45 -7.86 7.05
CA VAL A 536 -11.24 -7.35 7.68
C VAL A 536 -11.59 -6.81 9.06
N SER A 537 -10.86 -7.22 10.09
CA SER A 537 -11.03 -6.72 11.46
C SER A 537 -9.68 -6.44 12.09
N GLY A 538 -9.63 -5.75 13.22
CA GLY A 538 -8.34 -5.41 13.83
C GLY A 538 -8.43 -4.28 14.83
N ASP A 539 -7.29 -3.61 15.04
CA ASP A 539 -7.20 -2.47 15.93
C ASP A 539 -7.83 -1.21 15.31
N GLU A 540 -8.34 -0.35 16.20
CA GLU A 540 -8.96 0.93 15.88
C GLU A 540 -8.03 1.86 15.05
N GLY A 541 -8.56 2.46 13.99
CA GLY A 541 -7.85 3.45 13.18
C GLY A 541 -6.72 2.89 12.33
N VAL A 542 -6.53 1.57 12.31
CA VAL A 542 -5.51 0.93 11.48
C VAL A 542 -5.94 1.02 10.02
N THR A 543 -5.12 1.72 9.25
CA THR A 543 -5.20 1.72 7.79
C THR A 543 -4.61 0.41 7.25
N TYR A 544 -5.17 -0.11 6.17
CA TYR A 544 -4.72 -1.35 5.54
C TYR A 544 -4.97 -1.35 4.04
N SER A 545 -4.31 -2.29 3.38
CA SER A 545 -4.52 -2.66 1.98
C SER A 545 -4.95 -4.11 1.90
N LEU A 546 -6.04 -4.38 1.18
CA LEU A 546 -6.49 -5.73 0.85
C LEU A 546 -6.34 -5.95 -0.66
N VAL A 547 -5.62 -7.00 -1.04
CA VAL A 547 -5.46 -7.46 -2.42
C VAL A 547 -6.15 -8.79 -2.60
N VAL A 548 -7.01 -8.90 -3.62
CA VAL A 548 -7.74 -10.12 -3.98
C VAL A 548 -7.32 -10.55 -5.38
N THR A 549 -6.82 -11.77 -5.53
CA THR A 549 -6.46 -12.33 -6.83
C THR A 549 -7.32 -13.53 -7.21
N LYS A 550 -7.61 -13.66 -8.50
CA LYS A 550 -8.37 -14.76 -9.11
C LYS A 550 -7.47 -15.53 -10.07
N ASP A 551 -7.32 -16.82 -9.84
CA ASP A 551 -6.48 -17.76 -10.60
C ASP A 551 -4.98 -17.38 -10.68
N THR A 552 -4.47 -16.52 -9.79
CA THR A 552 -3.04 -16.19 -9.68
C THR A 552 -2.66 -16.07 -8.22
N LEU A 553 -1.42 -16.37 -7.88
CA LEU A 553 -0.88 -16.11 -6.55
C LEU A 553 -0.59 -14.62 -6.36
N PHE A 554 -0.57 -14.23 -5.08
CA PHE A 554 0.19 -13.08 -4.63
C PHE A 554 1.50 -13.62 -4.04
N ASP A 555 2.60 -12.97 -4.39
CA ASP A 555 3.92 -13.36 -3.95
C ASP A 555 4.07 -13.22 -2.43
N ALA A 556 4.44 -14.32 -1.78
CA ALA A 556 4.54 -14.41 -0.34
C ALA A 556 5.97 -14.78 0.05
N GLU A 557 6.63 -13.82 0.68
CA GLU A 557 8.02 -13.94 1.09
C GLU A 557 8.12 -14.80 2.37
N ALA A 558 9.18 -15.57 2.59
CA ALA A 558 10.41 -15.65 1.79
C ALA A 558 10.32 -16.70 0.66
N ASN A 559 10.46 -16.31 -0.61
CA ASN A 559 10.60 -17.22 -1.77
C ASN A 559 11.88 -16.93 -2.59
N ASN A 560 12.88 -16.37 -1.92
CA ASN A 560 14.12 -15.89 -2.50
C ASN A 560 15.17 -16.94 -2.89
N THR A 561 14.85 -18.23 -2.74
CA THR A 561 15.77 -19.32 -3.05
C THR A 561 15.03 -20.51 -3.66
N LEU A 562 15.74 -21.37 -4.38
CA LEU A 562 15.18 -22.63 -4.89
C LEU A 562 14.53 -23.49 -3.78
N ALA A 563 15.10 -23.48 -2.57
CA ALA A 563 14.56 -24.26 -1.44
C ALA A 563 13.26 -23.69 -0.88
N THR A 564 13.08 -22.38 -0.97
CA THR A 564 11.90 -21.66 -0.47
C THR A 564 10.89 -21.32 -1.56
N ALA A 565 11.06 -21.87 -2.77
CA ALA A 565 10.23 -21.57 -3.92
C ALA A 565 8.73 -21.75 -3.66
N GLN A 566 7.94 -20.72 -3.98
CA GLN A 566 6.50 -20.70 -3.78
C GLN A 566 5.79 -21.61 -4.80
N ASP A 567 4.79 -22.37 -4.34
CA ASP A 567 4.09 -23.35 -5.18
C ASP A 567 3.02 -22.71 -6.08
N ALA A 568 3.34 -22.56 -7.36
CA ALA A 568 2.48 -21.99 -8.39
C ALA A 568 1.62 -23.04 -9.13
N THR A 569 1.69 -24.34 -8.77
CA THR A 569 1.08 -25.46 -9.51
C THR A 569 -0.40 -25.28 -9.84
N ASN A 570 -1.17 -24.71 -8.91
CA ASN A 570 -2.62 -24.54 -9.04
C ASN A 570 -3.04 -23.12 -9.42
N SER A 571 -2.10 -22.33 -9.93
CA SER A 571 -2.30 -20.94 -10.33
C SER A 571 -1.95 -20.78 -11.81
N LYS A 572 -2.29 -19.63 -12.38
CA LYS A 572 -1.86 -19.24 -13.73
C LYS A 572 -0.56 -18.41 -13.70
N GLY A 573 0.08 -18.31 -12.53
CA GLY A 573 1.20 -17.40 -12.30
C GLY A 573 1.19 -16.79 -10.91
N ALA A 574 2.10 -15.84 -10.72
CA ALA A 574 2.24 -15.07 -9.50
C ALA A 574 2.43 -13.59 -9.79
N LEU A 575 1.85 -12.76 -8.93
CA LEU A 575 2.07 -11.33 -8.91
C LEU A 575 3.09 -11.01 -7.81
N GLY A 576 4.28 -10.55 -8.22
CA GLY A 576 5.42 -10.34 -7.33
C GLY A 576 6.12 -9.02 -7.53
N PHE A 577 7.21 -8.82 -6.82
CA PHE A 577 8.04 -7.63 -6.91
C PHE A 577 9.49 -7.98 -6.67
N THR A 578 10.39 -7.30 -7.37
CA THR A 578 11.79 -7.29 -7.00
C THR A 578 12.07 -6.00 -6.22
N SER A 579 12.67 -6.11 -5.04
CA SER A 579 13.28 -4.96 -4.36
C SER A 579 14.75 -5.16 -4.11
N MET A 580 15.45 -4.03 -3.96
CA MET A 580 16.72 -4.01 -3.27
C MET A 580 16.46 -4.20 -1.79
N VAL A 581 17.25 -5.06 -1.14
CA VAL A 581 17.48 -4.97 0.29
C VAL A 581 18.95 -4.68 0.51
N SER A 582 19.22 -3.51 1.08
CA SER A 582 20.52 -3.20 1.66
C SER A 582 20.75 -4.14 2.84
N GLY A 583 21.68 -5.08 2.70
CA GLY A 583 22.12 -5.93 3.79
C GLY A 583 23.45 -5.42 4.33
N LEU A 584 23.53 -5.13 5.62
CA LEU A 584 24.80 -4.98 6.31
C LEU A 584 25.32 -6.36 6.69
N TYR A 585 26.43 -6.77 6.07
CA TYR A 585 27.16 -7.98 6.42
C TYR A 585 28.21 -7.64 7.46
N ALA A 586 28.39 -8.55 8.40
CA ALA A 586 29.49 -8.48 9.34
C ALA A 586 30.17 -9.84 9.40
N ILE A 587 31.50 -9.84 9.50
CA ILE A 587 32.30 -11.04 9.71
C ILE A 587 33.11 -10.92 11.00
N SER A 588 33.19 -12.01 11.75
CA SER A 588 34.10 -12.12 12.89
C SER A 588 35.50 -12.56 12.43
N GLU A 589 36.56 -12.11 13.09
CA GLU A 589 37.97 -12.47 12.79
C GLU A 589 38.23 -13.98 12.67
N GLY A 590 37.62 -14.76 13.56
CA GLY A 590 37.93 -16.17 13.75
C GLY A 590 39.25 -16.34 14.51
N SER A 591 39.16 -16.61 15.81
CA SER A 591 40.32 -16.66 16.71
C SER A 591 41.06 -18.00 16.70
N ALA A 592 42.11 -18.12 17.51
CA ALA A 592 42.78 -19.39 17.81
C ALA A 592 41.83 -20.52 18.28
N TRP A 593 40.60 -20.18 18.68
CA TRP A 593 39.60 -21.08 19.24
C TRP A 593 38.44 -21.43 18.27
N GLY A 594 38.35 -20.82 17.08
CA GLY A 594 37.29 -21.15 16.12
C GLY A 594 37.33 -20.34 14.81
N PRO A 595 36.71 -20.83 13.73
CA PRO A 595 36.66 -20.14 12.44
C PRO A 595 35.78 -18.89 12.45
N ALA A 596 36.05 -17.97 11.53
CA ALA A 596 35.23 -16.80 11.23
C ALA A 596 33.79 -17.19 10.88
N THR A 597 32.84 -16.36 11.29
CA THR A 597 31.40 -16.55 11.06
C THR A 597 30.83 -15.30 10.41
N LEU A 598 30.00 -15.50 9.38
CA LEU A 598 29.33 -14.43 8.65
C LEU A 598 27.92 -14.19 9.20
N TYR A 599 27.56 -12.92 9.35
CA TYR A 599 26.28 -12.47 9.91
C TYR A 599 25.64 -11.41 9.00
N ARG A 600 24.31 -11.27 9.10
CA ARG A 600 23.58 -10.06 8.68
C ARG A 600 23.14 -9.29 9.90
N LEU A 601 23.39 -7.98 9.88
CA LEU A 601 23.00 -7.05 10.93
C LEU A 601 21.92 -6.09 10.43
N ASP A 602 21.10 -5.61 11.37
CA ASP A 602 20.21 -4.48 11.16
C ASP A 602 21.03 -3.18 11.28
N PRO A 603 21.18 -2.38 10.21
CA PRO A 603 21.98 -1.15 10.27
C PRO A 603 21.35 -0.06 11.15
N ALA A 604 20.06 -0.14 11.48
CA ALA A 604 19.37 0.82 12.33
C ALA A 604 19.46 0.50 13.83
N THR A 605 19.68 -0.77 14.18
CA THR A 605 19.67 -1.22 15.59
C THR A 605 20.93 -1.97 16.02
N GLY A 606 21.77 -2.41 15.07
CA GLY A 606 22.92 -3.30 15.32
C GLY A 606 22.52 -4.75 15.66
N ALA A 607 21.24 -5.11 15.62
CA ALA A 607 20.79 -6.45 15.96
C ALA A 607 21.19 -7.48 14.90
N ILE A 608 21.50 -8.71 15.31
CA ILE A 608 21.72 -9.82 14.37
C ILE A 608 20.37 -10.19 13.75
N LEU A 609 20.23 -9.94 12.45
CA LEU A 609 19.08 -10.40 11.66
C LEU A 609 19.21 -11.88 11.31
N GLN A 610 20.44 -12.32 11.03
CA GLN A 610 20.72 -13.70 10.64
C GLN A 610 22.18 -14.07 10.92
N THR A 611 22.41 -15.27 11.46
CA THR A 611 23.71 -15.93 11.42
C THR A 611 23.75 -16.81 10.17
N ILE A 612 24.61 -16.50 9.21
CA ILE A 612 24.69 -17.23 7.93
C ILE A 612 25.44 -18.55 8.11
N GLY A 613 26.59 -18.51 8.79
CA GLY A 613 27.36 -19.71 9.08
C GLY A 613 28.86 -19.44 9.18
N SER A 614 29.60 -20.49 9.53
CA SER A 614 31.06 -20.44 9.60
C SER A 614 31.69 -20.55 8.21
N THR A 615 32.75 -19.78 7.97
CA THR A 615 33.54 -19.82 6.75
C THR A 615 34.54 -20.99 6.73
N GLY A 616 34.80 -21.59 7.88
CA GLY A 616 35.87 -22.57 8.08
C GLY A 616 37.29 -21.98 7.98
N ARG A 617 37.43 -20.65 7.87
CA ARG A 617 38.70 -19.91 7.81
C ARG A 617 38.98 -19.18 9.11
N ARG A 618 40.23 -18.82 9.34
CA ARG A 618 40.70 -18.06 10.52
C ARG A 618 41.48 -16.86 10.03
N ASP A 619 41.52 -15.80 10.82
CA ASP A 619 42.29 -14.58 10.50
C ASP A 619 41.79 -13.93 9.21
N ILE A 620 40.47 -13.73 9.16
CA ILE A 620 39.86 -12.93 8.10
C ILE A 620 39.95 -11.48 8.54
N SER A 621 40.60 -10.62 7.77
CA SER A 621 40.77 -9.21 8.14
C SER A 621 39.55 -8.37 7.77
N ASP A 622 39.09 -8.43 6.51
CA ASP A 622 37.90 -7.70 6.08
C ASP A 622 37.13 -8.40 4.93
N ILE A 623 35.92 -7.92 4.62
CA ILE A 623 35.02 -8.33 3.54
C ILE A 623 34.50 -7.11 2.75
N ASP A 624 34.39 -7.24 1.43
CA ASP A 624 33.65 -6.25 0.62
C ASP A 624 32.97 -6.87 -0.61
N PHE A 625 31.87 -6.27 -1.05
CA PHE A 625 31.10 -6.68 -2.22
C PHE A 625 31.57 -5.99 -3.50
N HIS A 626 31.78 -6.78 -4.55
CA HIS A 626 32.06 -6.22 -5.87
C HIS A 626 30.82 -5.49 -6.43
N PRO A 627 30.91 -4.20 -6.82
CA PRO A 627 29.77 -3.31 -7.05
C PRO A 627 28.91 -3.66 -8.28
N HIS A 628 29.40 -4.51 -9.17
CA HIS A 628 28.66 -4.92 -10.38
C HIS A 628 28.23 -6.39 -10.39
N THR A 629 28.83 -7.24 -9.58
CA THR A 629 28.59 -8.69 -9.60
C THR A 629 27.92 -9.17 -8.33
N GLY A 630 27.99 -8.39 -7.23
CA GLY A 630 27.46 -8.79 -5.93
C GLY A 630 28.25 -9.93 -5.29
N GLU A 631 29.44 -10.24 -5.78
CA GLU A 631 30.31 -11.26 -5.18
C GLU A 631 31.03 -10.68 -3.95
N LEU A 632 30.96 -11.38 -2.82
CA LEU A 632 31.64 -11.01 -1.58
C LEU A 632 33.07 -11.54 -1.59
N TYR A 633 34.04 -10.63 -1.55
CA TYR A 633 35.46 -10.92 -1.40
C TYR A 633 35.90 -10.75 0.03
N ALA A 634 36.94 -11.48 0.42
CA ALA A 634 37.55 -11.38 1.74
C ALA A 634 39.04 -11.69 1.66
N ILE A 635 39.79 -11.25 2.67
CA ILE A 635 41.20 -11.60 2.84
C ILE A 635 41.34 -12.64 3.94
N ASP A 636 42.08 -13.72 3.64
CA ASP A 636 42.53 -14.74 4.59
C ASP A 636 44.02 -14.52 4.82
N ASN A 637 44.38 -13.77 5.88
CA ASN A 637 45.78 -13.46 6.20
C ASN A 637 46.52 -14.70 6.73
N TYR A 638 45.82 -15.63 7.37
CA TYR A 638 46.43 -16.88 7.84
C TYR A 638 47.04 -17.69 6.70
N LEU A 639 46.35 -17.78 5.56
CA LEU A 639 46.82 -18.50 4.38
C LEU A 639 47.38 -17.59 3.28
N ASN A 640 47.36 -16.27 3.48
CA ASN A 640 47.80 -15.25 2.51
C ASN A 640 47.06 -15.39 1.17
N GLN A 641 45.72 -15.35 1.23
CA GLN A 641 44.84 -15.58 0.08
C GLN A 641 43.74 -14.52 -0.04
N LEU A 642 43.47 -14.15 -1.28
CA LEU A 642 42.18 -13.56 -1.65
C LEU A 642 41.18 -14.70 -1.82
N ILE A 643 40.03 -14.58 -1.17
CA ILE A 643 38.95 -15.57 -1.23
C ILE A 643 37.63 -14.89 -1.58
N LYS A 644 36.67 -15.69 -2.06
CA LYS A 644 35.25 -15.32 -2.14
C LYS A 644 34.48 -16.08 -1.07
N ILE A 645 33.51 -15.42 -0.44
CA ILE A 645 32.60 -16.04 0.52
C ILE A 645 31.19 -16.02 -0.08
N ASN A 646 30.49 -17.16 -0.09
CA ASN A 646 29.10 -17.19 -0.51
C ASN A 646 28.23 -16.52 0.58
N PRO A 647 27.52 -15.42 0.28
CA PRO A 647 26.83 -14.62 1.30
C PRO A 647 25.56 -15.28 1.86
N PHE A 648 25.13 -16.43 1.32
CA PHE A 648 23.96 -17.17 1.78
C PHE A 648 24.32 -18.43 2.57
N THR A 649 25.53 -18.95 2.41
CA THR A 649 25.96 -20.24 2.99
C THR A 649 27.29 -20.16 3.75
N ALA A 650 27.99 -19.02 3.68
CA ALA A 650 29.36 -18.82 4.16
C ALA A 650 30.43 -19.73 3.50
N ALA A 651 30.09 -20.45 2.42
CA ALA A 651 31.04 -21.32 1.74
C ALA A 651 32.17 -20.53 1.05
N VAL A 652 33.42 -20.96 1.23
CA VAL A 652 34.61 -20.25 0.73
C VAL A 652 35.13 -20.84 -0.58
N THR A 653 35.42 -19.96 -1.55
CA THR A 653 36.14 -20.28 -2.79
C THR A 653 37.46 -19.51 -2.83
N VAL A 654 38.58 -20.18 -3.10
CA VAL A 654 39.89 -19.52 -3.19
C VAL A 654 40.08 -18.86 -4.55
N VAL A 655 40.52 -17.61 -4.58
CA VAL A 655 40.86 -16.88 -5.82
C VAL A 655 42.34 -17.04 -6.14
N GLY A 656 43.22 -16.68 -5.20
CA GLY A 656 44.66 -16.73 -5.41
C GLY A 656 45.46 -16.16 -4.24
N SER A 657 46.79 -16.19 -4.33
CA SER A 657 47.67 -15.77 -3.22
C SER A 657 47.89 -14.26 -3.22
N THR A 658 47.87 -13.65 -2.03
CA THR A 658 48.21 -12.23 -1.79
C THR A 658 49.71 -11.99 -1.63
N GLY A 659 50.55 -13.03 -1.75
CA GLY A 659 52.00 -12.90 -1.73
C GLY A 659 52.64 -12.78 -0.34
N GLY A 660 51.87 -12.92 0.73
CA GLY A 660 52.39 -12.83 2.10
C GLY A 660 52.37 -11.42 2.70
N GLU A 661 51.68 -10.48 2.05
CA GLU A 661 51.44 -9.13 2.57
C GLU A 661 50.37 -9.18 3.68
N ASP A 662 50.53 -8.37 4.72
CA ASP A 662 49.58 -8.25 5.84
C ASP A 662 48.54 -7.18 5.49
N ILE A 663 47.34 -7.61 5.12
CA ILE A 663 46.28 -6.71 4.61
C ILE A 663 45.23 -6.51 5.69
N GLU A 664 45.08 -5.28 6.15
CA GLU A 664 44.18 -4.91 7.25
C GLU A 664 42.74 -4.72 6.79
N ASP A 665 42.53 -4.05 5.66
CA ASP A 665 41.20 -3.70 5.17
C ASP A 665 41.17 -3.63 3.64
N ILE A 666 40.01 -3.88 3.03
CA ILE A 666 39.79 -3.85 1.59
C ILE A 666 38.58 -3.01 1.22
N SER A 667 38.61 -2.37 0.05
CA SER A 667 37.41 -1.68 -0.44
C SER A 667 37.40 -1.56 -1.96
N PHE A 668 36.23 -1.81 -2.55
CA PHE A 668 35.97 -1.63 -3.96
C PHE A 668 35.67 -0.17 -4.29
N ARG A 669 36.30 0.30 -5.37
CA ARG A 669 35.84 1.50 -6.06
C ARG A 669 34.68 1.16 -6.98
N SER A 670 33.84 2.15 -7.33
CA SER A 670 32.66 1.97 -8.20
C SER A 670 32.93 1.30 -9.55
N ASP A 671 34.17 1.32 -10.04
CA ASP A 671 34.57 0.68 -11.30
C ASP A 671 35.03 -0.79 -11.17
N GLY A 672 34.92 -1.37 -9.97
CA GLY A 672 35.29 -2.76 -9.68
C GLY A 672 36.77 -2.98 -9.34
N THR A 673 37.57 -1.91 -9.20
CA THR A 673 38.95 -2.03 -8.71
C THR A 673 38.95 -2.29 -7.20
N LEU A 674 39.58 -3.39 -6.75
CA LEU A 674 39.76 -3.69 -5.32
C LEU A 674 41.02 -3.03 -4.78
N PHE A 675 40.85 -2.10 -3.86
CA PHE A 675 41.92 -1.50 -3.07
C PHE A 675 42.08 -2.22 -1.74
N ALA A 676 43.27 -2.12 -1.18
CA ALA A 676 43.62 -2.72 0.10
C ALA A 676 44.57 -1.80 0.86
N TRP A 677 44.51 -1.86 2.19
CA TRP A 677 45.51 -1.24 3.04
C TRP A 677 46.45 -2.33 3.58
N VAL A 678 47.76 -2.15 3.35
CA VAL A 678 48.79 -3.12 3.73
C VAL A 678 49.62 -2.53 4.87
N ASP A 679 49.60 -3.15 6.04
CA ASP A 679 50.46 -2.79 7.17
C ASP A 679 51.77 -3.59 7.08
N PHE A 680 52.90 -2.96 7.40
CA PHE A 680 54.22 -3.62 7.39
C PHE A 680 54.54 -4.45 6.12
N GLY A 681 54.11 -3.97 4.95
CA GLY A 681 54.28 -4.70 3.69
C GLY A 681 55.74 -4.96 3.32
N SER A 682 55.99 -5.62 2.17
CA SER A 682 57.34 -5.94 1.70
C SER A 682 58.28 -4.72 1.51
N SER A 683 57.74 -3.50 1.53
CA SER A 683 58.45 -2.22 1.56
C SER A 683 58.96 -1.81 2.95
N GLY A 684 58.41 -2.40 4.02
CA GLY A 684 58.64 -2.04 5.42
C GLY A 684 57.82 -0.85 5.92
N PHE A 685 56.84 -0.37 5.15
CA PHE A 685 55.97 0.77 5.46
C PHE A 685 54.48 0.39 5.27
N ASP A 686 53.59 1.20 5.85
CA ASP A 686 52.14 1.08 5.64
C ASP A 686 51.80 1.71 4.28
N ASP A 687 51.21 0.94 3.38
CA ASP A 687 51.00 1.33 1.99
C ASP A 687 49.56 1.04 1.52
N LEU A 688 49.09 1.86 0.58
CA LEU A 688 47.88 1.53 -0.18
C LEU A 688 48.25 0.47 -1.24
N ALA A 689 47.31 -0.38 -1.62
CA ALA A 689 47.54 -1.35 -2.68
C ALA A 689 46.27 -1.59 -3.50
N THR A 690 46.44 -2.32 -4.62
CA THR A 690 45.33 -2.91 -5.38
C THR A 690 45.53 -4.42 -5.48
N ILE A 691 44.44 -5.18 -5.58
CA ILE A 691 44.46 -6.64 -5.67
C ILE A 691 43.83 -7.12 -6.97
N ASN A 692 44.51 -8.01 -7.69
CA ASN A 692 43.99 -8.60 -8.91
C ASN A 692 42.92 -9.68 -8.60
N LEU A 693 41.68 -9.46 -9.02
CA LEU A 693 40.55 -10.36 -8.76
C LEU A 693 40.61 -11.74 -9.44
N THR A 694 41.56 -11.96 -10.35
CA THR A 694 41.76 -13.25 -11.04
C THR A 694 42.89 -14.06 -10.40
N THR A 695 43.96 -13.40 -9.94
CA THR A 695 45.18 -14.07 -9.47
C THR A 695 45.44 -13.89 -7.97
N GLY A 696 44.76 -12.96 -7.31
CA GLY A 696 45.02 -12.55 -5.92
C GLY A 696 46.25 -11.66 -5.74
N ALA A 697 47.00 -11.35 -6.82
CA ALA A 697 48.26 -10.62 -6.71
C ALA A 697 48.06 -9.17 -6.26
N VAL A 698 48.85 -8.75 -5.26
CA VAL A 698 48.86 -7.40 -4.68
C VAL A 698 49.84 -6.50 -5.45
N THR A 699 49.45 -5.26 -5.72
CA THR A 699 50.29 -4.21 -6.32
C THR A 699 50.32 -2.98 -5.42
N ILE A 700 51.49 -2.68 -4.85
CA ILE A 700 51.71 -1.59 -3.89
C ILE A 700 51.65 -0.20 -4.57
N ILE A 701 50.97 0.72 -3.92
CA ILE A 701 50.90 2.16 -4.19
C ILE A 701 51.51 2.87 -2.97
N PRO A 702 52.78 3.33 -3.07
CA PRO A 702 53.49 3.86 -1.92
C PRO A 702 52.76 5.01 -1.22
N SER A 703 52.65 4.95 0.10
CA SER A 703 52.02 5.96 0.94
C SER A 703 53.01 6.57 1.93
N SER A 704 52.75 7.80 2.36
CA SER A 704 53.48 8.43 3.46
C SER A 704 52.69 8.45 4.77
N ILE A 705 51.53 7.80 4.79
CA ILE A 705 50.61 7.78 5.92
C ILE A 705 50.99 6.61 6.82
N SER A 706 51.46 6.89 8.03
CA SER A 706 51.56 5.86 9.07
C SER A 706 50.21 5.69 9.75
N SER A 707 49.83 4.44 9.97
CA SER A 707 48.51 4.04 10.43
C SER A 707 48.60 3.02 11.56
N ALA A 708 47.46 2.69 12.17
CA ALA A 708 47.32 1.65 13.18
C ALA A 708 45.82 1.49 13.47
N TRP A 709 45.38 0.24 13.61
CA TRP A 709 43.96 -0.11 13.65
C TRP A 709 43.25 0.56 12.49
N SER A 710 43.55 0.10 11.29
CA SER A 710 43.25 0.84 10.07
C SER A 710 41.98 0.34 9.42
N GLY A 711 41.23 1.26 8.82
CA GLY A 711 40.02 0.91 8.06
C GLY A 711 39.95 1.66 6.75
N LEU A 712 39.44 1.06 5.69
CA LEU A 712 39.48 1.58 4.34
C LEU A 712 38.10 1.51 3.68
N ALA A 713 37.57 2.63 3.19
CA ALA A 713 36.28 2.61 2.50
C ALA A 713 36.18 3.69 1.41
N PHE A 714 35.57 3.35 0.27
CA PHE A 714 35.13 4.32 -0.72
C PHE A 714 33.72 4.83 -0.43
N ASP A 715 33.50 6.12 -0.63
CA ASP A 715 32.16 6.70 -0.64
C ASP A 715 31.48 6.55 -2.02
N GLY A 716 30.18 6.85 -2.11
CA GLY A 716 29.42 6.76 -3.38
C GLY A 716 29.86 7.73 -4.48
N SER A 717 30.88 8.57 -4.24
CA SER A 717 31.51 9.47 -5.22
C SER A 717 32.97 9.11 -5.50
N ASP A 718 33.40 7.90 -5.14
CA ASP A 718 34.77 7.38 -5.28
C ASP A 718 35.84 8.16 -4.49
N ASN A 719 35.46 8.83 -3.40
CA ASN A 719 36.42 9.36 -2.44
C ASN A 719 36.87 8.24 -1.50
N LEU A 720 38.18 8.00 -1.43
CA LEU A 720 38.76 7.01 -0.53
C LEU A 720 39.00 7.61 0.86
N TYR A 721 38.52 6.92 1.89
CA TYR A 721 38.74 7.25 3.28
C TYR A 721 39.53 6.15 3.98
N LEU A 722 40.53 6.57 4.75
CA LEU A 722 41.35 5.73 5.62
C LEU A 722 41.14 6.20 7.05
N LYS A 723 40.60 5.34 7.89
CA LYS A 723 40.56 5.52 9.34
C LYS A 723 41.86 5.00 9.92
N ALA A 724 42.52 5.80 10.77
CA ALA A 724 43.71 5.41 11.51
C ALA A 724 43.57 5.91 12.96
N ARG A 725 43.39 4.99 13.91
CA ARG A 725 43.01 5.27 15.31
C ARG A 725 41.85 6.27 15.42
N ASN A 726 42.11 7.47 15.94
CA ASN A 726 41.12 8.54 16.12
C ASN A 726 41.19 9.59 15.00
N THR A 727 41.69 9.25 13.81
CA THR A 727 41.68 10.14 12.66
C THR A 727 41.02 9.46 11.48
N LEU A 728 40.18 10.19 10.76
CA LEU A 728 39.67 9.78 9.46
C LEU A 728 40.33 10.69 8.41
N LYS A 729 41.07 10.07 7.49
CA LYS A 729 41.85 10.73 6.45
C LYS A 729 41.18 10.46 5.11
N GLN A 730 41.03 11.48 4.27
CA GLN A 730 40.75 11.25 2.86
C GLN A 730 42.08 11.00 2.14
N VAL A 731 42.18 9.94 1.36
CA VAL A 731 43.41 9.50 0.69
C VAL A 731 43.23 9.59 -0.82
N ASN A 732 44.28 9.96 -1.54
CA ASN A 732 44.28 9.93 -3.00
C ASN A 732 44.59 8.50 -3.48
N PRO A 733 43.63 7.82 -4.13
CA PRO A 733 43.81 6.42 -4.52
C PRO A 733 44.89 6.22 -5.61
N ASN A 734 45.33 7.27 -6.30
CA ASN A 734 46.33 7.15 -7.36
C ASN A 734 47.77 7.17 -6.85
N ASN A 735 48.01 7.67 -5.64
CA ASN A 735 49.37 7.88 -5.12
C ASN A 735 49.50 7.77 -3.60
N GLY A 736 48.46 7.32 -2.88
CA GLY A 736 48.49 7.10 -1.44
C GLY A 736 48.60 8.37 -0.58
N ALA A 737 48.58 9.58 -1.17
CA ALA A 737 48.78 10.81 -0.41
C ALA A 737 47.54 11.24 0.38
N GLU A 738 47.73 11.77 1.59
CA GLU A 738 46.65 12.38 2.38
C GLU A 738 46.16 13.67 1.72
N ILE A 739 44.84 13.77 1.53
CA ILE A 739 44.15 14.96 1.01
C ILE A 739 43.67 15.85 2.16
N SER A 740 43.06 15.23 3.17
CA SER A 740 42.50 15.92 4.33
C SER A 740 42.35 14.96 5.51
N SER A 741 42.15 15.49 6.72
CA SER A 741 41.86 14.68 7.90
C SER A 741 40.97 15.38 8.92
N VAL A 742 40.19 14.57 9.64
CA VAL A 742 39.37 14.98 10.78
C VAL A 742 39.65 14.08 11.97
N THR A 743 39.63 14.65 13.18
CA THR A 743 39.77 13.87 14.43
C THR A 743 38.42 13.33 14.86
N LEU A 744 38.38 12.04 15.19
CA LEU A 744 37.19 11.34 15.64
C LEU A 744 36.91 11.62 17.13
N SER A 745 35.63 11.71 17.49
CA SER A 745 35.21 11.94 18.88
C SER A 745 35.33 10.70 19.78
N LYS A 746 35.57 9.52 19.18
CA LYS A 746 35.81 8.22 19.84
C LYS A 746 36.98 7.50 19.16
N TYR A 747 37.33 6.33 19.67
CA TYR A 747 38.38 5.44 19.15
C TYR A 747 37.76 4.15 18.60
N PRO A 748 37.08 4.18 17.44
CA PRO A 748 36.57 2.96 16.81
C PRO A 748 37.72 2.08 16.27
N ASP A 749 37.51 0.77 16.28
CA ASP A 749 38.47 -0.24 15.83
C ASP A 749 38.45 -0.38 14.30
N GLU A 750 39.22 -1.32 13.73
CA GLU A 750 39.67 -1.37 12.32
C GLU A 750 38.58 -1.04 11.29
N VAL A 751 37.42 -1.67 11.39
CA VAL A 751 36.40 -1.74 10.32
C VAL A 751 35.84 -0.39 9.85
N LEU A 752 35.71 -0.23 8.54
CA LEU A 752 35.11 0.96 7.94
C LEU A 752 34.29 0.60 6.70
N GLU A 753 33.06 1.08 6.59
CA GLU A 753 32.24 0.81 5.41
C GLU A 753 31.17 1.88 5.14
N PHE A 754 30.96 2.26 3.88
CA PHE A 754 29.88 3.19 3.50
C PHE A 754 28.58 2.45 3.17
N GLY A 755 27.49 2.83 3.84
CA GLY A 755 26.15 2.33 3.56
C GLY A 755 25.26 3.30 2.77
N PRO A 756 23.97 2.93 2.61
CA PRO A 756 22.98 3.75 1.92
C PRO A 756 22.94 5.20 2.43
N GLY A 757 22.78 6.15 1.50
CA GLY A 757 22.79 7.58 1.83
C GLY A 757 24.18 8.14 2.17
N ASN A 758 25.25 7.40 1.85
CA ASN A 758 26.64 7.77 2.11
C ASN A 758 26.96 7.93 3.61
N VAL A 759 26.31 7.11 4.44
CA VAL A 759 26.55 7.04 5.88
C VAL A 759 27.73 6.12 6.13
N LEU A 760 28.76 6.59 6.84
CA LEU A 760 29.95 5.81 7.17
C LEU A 760 29.72 5.02 8.45
N TYR A 761 29.87 3.70 8.39
CA TYR A 761 29.73 2.77 9.49
C TYR A 761 31.10 2.27 9.95
N THR A 762 31.16 1.89 11.23
CA THR A 762 32.32 1.25 11.87
C THR A 762 31.82 0.41 13.04
N ALA A 763 32.69 -0.40 13.64
CA ALA A 763 32.34 -1.22 14.80
C ALA A 763 33.46 -1.23 15.85
N THR A 764 33.10 -1.53 17.09
CA THR A 764 34.10 -1.83 18.14
C THR A 764 34.49 -3.30 18.11
N HIS A 765 35.77 -3.58 18.33
CA HIS A 765 36.36 -4.91 18.48
C HIS A 765 36.45 -5.26 19.97
N GLY A 766 35.46 -5.98 20.51
CA GLY A 766 35.41 -6.37 21.93
C GLY A 766 35.41 -7.88 22.12
N PHE A 767 36.13 -8.38 23.15
CA PHE A 767 36.27 -9.82 23.52
C PHE A 767 34.97 -10.52 24.00
N SER A 768 33.79 -9.93 23.73
CA SER A 768 32.50 -10.57 24.05
C SER A 768 31.30 -10.00 23.28
N THR A 769 31.35 -8.72 22.88
CA THR A 769 30.31 -8.05 22.06
C THR A 769 30.88 -6.84 21.31
N SER A 770 30.53 -6.67 20.04
CA SER A 770 30.82 -5.49 19.21
C SER A 770 29.66 -4.48 19.22
N THR A 771 29.96 -3.18 19.14
CA THR A 771 28.95 -2.11 18.99
C THR A 771 29.06 -1.50 17.61
N LEU A 772 27.94 -1.47 16.88
CA LEU A 772 27.85 -0.81 15.58
C LEU A 772 27.74 0.70 15.78
N GLN A 773 28.49 1.46 14.99
CA GLN A 773 28.62 2.91 15.11
C GLN A 773 28.57 3.58 13.72
N THR A 774 28.29 4.88 13.70
CA THR A 774 28.42 5.73 12.51
C THR A 774 29.41 6.87 12.74
N ILE A 775 30.06 7.31 11.67
CA ILE A 775 30.99 8.45 11.67
C ILE A 775 30.44 9.56 10.77
N ASN A 776 30.33 10.77 11.30
CA ASN A 776 30.12 11.94 10.46
C ASN A 776 31.46 12.37 9.82
N VAL A 777 31.60 12.17 8.51
CA VAL A 777 32.85 12.43 7.77
C VAL A 777 33.35 13.88 7.85
N ALA A 778 32.44 14.85 8.05
CA ALA A 778 32.80 16.27 8.08
C ALA A 778 33.22 16.73 9.48
N THR A 779 32.61 16.19 10.53
CA THR A 779 32.84 16.64 11.93
C THR A 779 33.65 15.66 12.77
N GLY A 780 33.80 14.41 12.33
CA GLY A 780 34.43 13.33 13.07
C GLY A 780 33.59 12.79 14.24
N VAL A 781 32.32 13.21 14.39
CA VAL A 781 31.46 12.71 15.47
C VAL A 781 31.12 11.24 15.24
N VAL A 782 31.40 10.40 16.23
CA VAL A 782 31.09 8.97 16.26
C VAL A 782 29.86 8.69 17.13
N THR A 783 28.83 8.08 16.55
CA THR A 783 27.53 7.81 17.21
C THR A 783 27.28 6.32 17.31
N ASP A 784 26.90 5.83 18.50
CA ASP A 784 26.55 4.42 18.69
C ASP A 784 25.15 4.16 18.17
N ILE A 785 24.96 3.07 17.44
CA ILE A 785 23.65 2.60 16.97
C ILE A 785 23.09 1.58 17.95
N GLY A 786 23.85 0.51 18.21
CA GLY A 786 23.46 -0.55 19.13
C GLY A 786 24.53 -1.64 19.24
N THR A 787 24.44 -2.43 20.31
CA THR A 787 25.38 -3.53 20.58
C THR A 787 24.95 -4.77 19.82
N ALA A 788 25.79 -5.22 18.89
CA ALA A 788 25.64 -6.50 18.23
C ALA A 788 26.10 -7.61 19.19
N ALA A 789 25.35 -8.72 19.27
CA ALA A 789 25.77 -9.92 20.00
C ALA A 789 26.88 -10.72 19.26
N VAL A 790 27.59 -10.07 18.34
CA VAL A 790 28.71 -10.65 17.57
C VAL A 790 30.01 -10.37 18.33
N ASP A 791 30.80 -11.41 18.51
CA ASP A 791 32.14 -11.32 19.09
C ASP A 791 33.15 -11.01 17.98
N GLY A 792 33.94 -9.96 18.18
CA GLY A 792 35.08 -9.62 17.32
C GLY A 792 34.75 -9.31 15.85
N ILE A 793 33.86 -8.34 15.56
CA ILE A 793 33.64 -7.87 14.17
C ILE A 793 34.92 -7.20 13.66
N VAL A 794 35.39 -7.65 12.49
CA VAL A 794 36.59 -7.12 11.80
C VAL A 794 36.29 -6.67 10.38
N GLY A 795 35.19 -7.12 9.79
CA GLY A 795 34.77 -6.65 8.48
C GLY A 795 33.28 -6.33 8.40
N LEU A 796 32.97 -5.28 7.64
CA LEU A 796 31.61 -4.83 7.34
C LEU A 796 31.51 -4.63 5.84
N ALA A 797 30.44 -5.14 5.23
CA ALA A 797 30.18 -4.88 3.82
C ALA A 797 28.70 -4.57 3.62
N PHE A 798 28.40 -3.48 2.92
CA PHE A 798 27.06 -3.27 2.41
C PHE A 798 26.94 -3.90 1.03
N THR A 799 25.78 -4.50 0.81
CA THR A 799 25.34 -4.82 -0.54
C THR A 799 23.88 -4.51 -0.69
N GLU A 800 23.53 -4.08 -1.89
CA GLU A 800 22.16 -4.09 -2.35
C GLU A 800 21.95 -5.45 -3.02
N PHE A 801 21.34 -6.40 -2.30
CA PHE A 801 20.84 -7.59 -2.99
C PHE A 801 19.54 -7.26 -3.69
N TYR A 802 19.44 -7.74 -4.92
CA TYR A 802 18.17 -7.84 -5.60
C TYR A 802 17.52 -9.15 -5.15
N PHE A 803 16.35 -9.04 -4.55
CA PHE A 803 15.53 -10.23 -4.35
C PHE A 803 15.12 -10.81 -5.70
N GLU A 804 15.16 -12.13 -5.75
CA GLU A 804 14.82 -12.93 -6.92
C GLU A 804 13.79 -13.93 -6.47
N ASP A 805 12.71 -14.02 -7.21
CA ASP A 805 11.59 -14.82 -6.76
C ASP A 805 11.64 -16.19 -7.41
N TRP A 806 11.57 -17.21 -6.58
CA TRP A 806 11.52 -18.59 -7.01
C TRP A 806 10.10 -19.12 -6.88
N TYR A 807 9.63 -19.70 -7.98
CA TYR A 807 8.35 -20.40 -8.05
C TYR A 807 8.60 -21.84 -8.46
N LYS A 808 7.74 -22.75 -8.01
CA LYS A 808 7.74 -24.14 -8.45
C LYS A 808 6.41 -24.52 -9.06
N VAL A 809 6.47 -25.43 -10.03
CA VAL A 809 5.31 -25.96 -10.74
C VAL A 809 5.45 -27.47 -10.89
N THR A 810 4.46 -28.22 -10.40
CA THR A 810 4.37 -29.67 -10.58
C THR A 810 3.46 -29.98 -11.76
N LEU A 811 3.97 -30.71 -12.74
CA LEU A 811 3.21 -31.07 -13.93
C LEU A 811 2.18 -32.16 -13.61
N GLY A 812 0.99 -32.04 -14.19
CA GLY A 812 -0.01 -33.10 -14.23
C GLY A 812 0.48 -34.36 -14.95
N THR A 813 -0.29 -35.44 -14.86
CA THR A 813 0.07 -36.76 -15.40
C THR A 813 0.10 -36.83 -16.93
N ASP A 814 -0.49 -35.86 -17.62
CA ASP A 814 -0.50 -35.73 -19.09
C ASP A 814 0.08 -34.40 -19.59
N GLU A 815 0.76 -33.66 -18.70
CA GLU A 815 1.46 -32.40 -19.00
C GLU A 815 2.96 -32.66 -19.18
N SER A 816 3.57 -32.02 -20.18
CA SER A 816 4.98 -32.21 -20.54
C SER A 816 5.61 -30.96 -21.16
N VAL A 817 4.92 -29.83 -21.04
CA VAL A 817 5.32 -28.53 -21.54
C VAL A 817 5.02 -27.48 -20.47
N VAL A 818 5.91 -26.51 -20.31
CA VAL A 818 5.67 -25.31 -19.48
C VAL A 818 5.97 -24.08 -20.32
N GLU A 819 5.01 -23.16 -20.35
CA GLU A 819 5.20 -21.83 -20.93
C GLU A 819 5.31 -20.80 -19.80
N VAL A 820 6.31 -19.92 -19.89
CA VAL A 820 6.54 -18.84 -18.92
C VAL A 820 6.62 -17.51 -19.66
N GLU A 821 5.95 -16.50 -19.12
CA GLU A 821 5.88 -15.15 -19.69
C GLU A 821 5.82 -14.11 -18.57
N THR A 822 6.63 -13.05 -18.64
CA THR A 822 6.53 -11.92 -17.72
C THR A 822 5.72 -10.76 -18.29
N ARG A 823 5.17 -9.96 -17.38
CA ARG A 823 4.55 -8.67 -17.67
C ARG A 823 4.89 -7.68 -16.57
N THR A 824 5.28 -6.48 -16.95
CA THR A 824 5.51 -5.35 -16.04
C THR A 824 4.51 -4.23 -16.32
N ALA A 825 4.20 -3.43 -15.30
CA ALA A 825 3.35 -2.25 -15.44
C ALA A 825 4.17 -1.02 -15.91
N ALA A 826 3.50 0.11 -16.17
CA ALA A 826 4.08 1.35 -16.73
C ALA A 826 4.77 1.14 -18.10
N GLY A 827 3.96 0.84 -19.12
CA GLY A 827 4.41 0.80 -20.52
C GLY A 827 4.60 2.19 -21.15
N VAL A 828 4.00 3.23 -20.56
CA VAL A 828 4.08 4.62 -21.03
C VAL A 828 4.86 5.50 -20.03
N SER A 829 5.71 6.39 -20.57
CA SER A 829 6.52 7.32 -19.78
C SER A 829 5.65 8.30 -18.98
N GLY A 830 5.95 8.45 -17.67
CA GLY A 830 5.40 9.50 -16.81
C GLY A 830 4.16 9.15 -15.98
N GLN A 831 3.73 7.88 -15.92
CA GLN A 831 2.56 7.45 -15.13
C GLN A 831 2.92 7.12 -13.66
N PHE A 832 3.83 6.18 -13.45
CA PHE A 832 4.48 5.82 -12.18
C PHE A 832 5.83 5.18 -12.50
N VAL A 833 6.70 5.00 -11.50
CA VAL A 833 8.02 4.41 -11.70
C VAL A 833 7.95 2.90 -11.51
N ASN A 834 8.07 2.15 -12.61
CA ASN A 834 8.37 0.72 -12.60
C ASN A 834 9.42 0.45 -13.69
N ASN A 835 10.68 0.40 -13.27
CA ASN A 835 11.82 0.28 -14.19
C ASN A 835 12.27 -1.17 -14.36
N LEU A 836 11.53 -2.14 -13.82
CA LEU A 836 11.90 -3.55 -13.84
C LEU A 836 12.10 -4.05 -15.27
N ASN A 837 13.24 -4.69 -15.47
CA ASN A 837 13.60 -5.48 -16.64
C ASN A 837 13.79 -6.92 -16.15
N PRO A 838 12.72 -7.74 -16.15
CA PRO A 838 12.74 -9.07 -15.56
C PRO A 838 13.48 -10.07 -16.45
N LYS A 839 14.28 -10.94 -15.83
CA LYS A 839 14.91 -12.12 -16.43
C LYS A 839 14.29 -13.38 -15.90
N ILE A 840 13.94 -14.30 -16.80
CA ILE A 840 13.37 -15.59 -16.44
C ILE A 840 14.30 -16.75 -16.74
N GLN A 841 14.40 -17.67 -15.79
CA GLN A 841 15.14 -18.93 -15.93
C GLN A 841 14.30 -20.12 -15.46
N PHE A 842 14.63 -21.30 -15.98
CA PHE A 842 13.90 -22.55 -15.74
C PHE A 842 14.84 -23.64 -15.25
N PHE A 843 14.47 -24.32 -14.16
CA PHE A 843 15.29 -25.33 -13.53
C PHE A 843 14.53 -26.64 -13.36
N ASN A 844 15.25 -27.76 -13.44
CA ASN A 844 14.70 -29.07 -13.14
C ASN A 844 14.64 -29.35 -11.62
N SER A 845 14.10 -30.52 -11.25
CA SER A 845 13.95 -30.93 -9.85
C SER A 845 15.27 -31.05 -9.06
N ALA A 846 16.41 -31.16 -9.75
CA ALA A 846 17.74 -31.18 -9.16
C ALA A 846 18.38 -29.79 -9.05
N GLY A 847 17.67 -28.72 -9.45
CA GLY A 847 18.19 -27.34 -9.44
C GLY A 847 19.15 -27.02 -10.58
N ILE A 848 19.16 -27.83 -11.64
CA ILE A 848 19.98 -27.56 -12.84
C ILE A 848 19.19 -26.64 -13.78
N ASP A 849 19.82 -25.56 -14.23
CA ASP A 849 19.29 -24.65 -15.25
C ASP A 849 19.11 -25.38 -16.59
N ILE A 850 17.88 -25.40 -17.08
CA ILE A 850 17.45 -25.99 -18.36
C ILE A 850 16.66 -24.96 -19.18
N THR A 851 16.95 -23.67 -18.99
CA THR A 851 16.27 -22.55 -19.65
C THR A 851 16.36 -22.70 -21.17
N PRO A 852 15.22 -22.77 -21.89
CA PRO A 852 15.20 -22.75 -23.35
C PRO A 852 15.64 -21.39 -23.92
N THR A 853 15.61 -21.24 -25.24
CA THR A 853 15.78 -19.93 -25.86
C THR A 853 14.67 -18.98 -25.41
N VAL A 854 15.06 -17.90 -24.75
CA VAL A 854 14.17 -16.82 -24.30
C VAL A 854 13.92 -15.83 -25.44
N THR A 855 12.67 -15.42 -25.61
CA THR A 855 12.24 -14.38 -26.54
C THR A 855 11.95 -13.10 -25.76
N ILE A 856 12.61 -12.00 -26.12
CA ILE A 856 12.28 -10.67 -25.62
C ILE A 856 11.02 -10.17 -26.33
N LEU A 857 10.02 -9.76 -25.57
CA LEU A 857 8.75 -9.25 -26.09
C LEU A 857 8.91 -7.84 -26.68
N PRO A 858 7.95 -7.35 -27.50
CA PRO A 858 8.09 -6.08 -28.22
C PRO A 858 8.31 -4.82 -27.37
N ASP A 859 8.06 -4.88 -26.06
CA ASP A 859 8.35 -3.79 -25.13
C ASP A 859 9.83 -3.69 -24.73
N GLY A 860 10.65 -4.67 -25.10
CA GLY A 860 12.08 -4.71 -24.83
C GLY A 860 12.46 -5.06 -23.39
N ARG A 861 11.49 -5.38 -22.52
CA ARG A 861 11.72 -5.71 -21.10
C ARG A 861 11.21 -7.09 -20.74
N ASN A 862 9.99 -7.43 -21.15
CA ASN A 862 9.35 -8.67 -20.75
C ASN A 862 9.84 -9.84 -21.60
N GLU A 863 9.86 -11.02 -21.01
CA GLU A 863 10.47 -12.23 -21.58
C GLU A 863 9.47 -13.37 -21.63
N LYS A 864 9.63 -14.24 -22.63
CA LYS A 864 8.84 -15.46 -22.80
C LYS A 864 9.72 -16.64 -23.21
N PHE A 865 9.43 -17.83 -22.70
CA PHE A 865 9.94 -19.09 -23.27
C PHE A 865 8.92 -20.22 -23.18
N THR A 866 9.15 -21.27 -23.98
CA THR A 866 8.38 -22.53 -23.95
C THR A 866 9.34 -23.71 -23.74
N ALA A 867 9.22 -24.39 -22.60
CA ALA A 867 9.99 -25.58 -22.28
C ALA A 867 9.21 -26.84 -22.65
N THR A 868 9.80 -27.73 -23.46
CA THR A 868 9.15 -28.94 -24.00
C THR A 868 9.90 -30.21 -23.63
N GLY A 869 9.24 -31.37 -23.73
CA GLY A 869 9.88 -32.66 -23.46
C GLY A 869 10.09 -32.91 -21.97
N LEU A 870 9.27 -32.28 -21.13
CA LEU A 870 9.32 -32.39 -19.68
C LEU A 870 8.64 -33.69 -19.24
N SER A 871 9.09 -34.22 -18.10
CA SER A 871 8.53 -35.42 -17.52
C SER A 871 7.25 -35.09 -16.74
N SER A 872 6.13 -35.72 -17.11
CA SER A 872 4.87 -35.60 -16.39
C SER A 872 4.99 -36.01 -14.92
N GLY A 873 4.24 -35.35 -14.03
CA GLY A 873 4.32 -35.61 -12.58
C GLY A 873 5.55 -35.05 -11.87
N GLN A 874 6.49 -34.42 -12.57
CA GLN A 874 7.69 -33.83 -11.97
C GLN A 874 7.50 -32.36 -11.61
N THR A 875 8.29 -31.89 -10.65
CA THR A 875 8.37 -30.49 -10.24
C THR A 875 9.53 -29.79 -10.94
N TYR A 876 9.25 -28.59 -11.44
CA TYR A 876 10.21 -27.68 -12.05
C TYR A 876 10.16 -26.33 -11.36
N TYR A 877 11.19 -25.52 -11.53
CA TYR A 877 11.30 -24.21 -10.89
C TYR A 877 11.46 -23.10 -11.92
N VAL A 878 10.86 -21.95 -11.64
CA VAL A 878 11.00 -20.70 -12.40
C VAL A 878 11.65 -19.70 -11.47
N ARG A 879 12.71 -19.05 -11.94
CA ARG A 879 13.34 -17.92 -11.25
C ARG A 879 13.01 -16.64 -12.01
N VAL A 880 12.59 -15.61 -11.30
CA VAL A 880 12.42 -14.25 -11.82
C VAL A 880 13.44 -13.35 -11.12
N ALA A 881 14.34 -12.75 -11.90
CA ALA A 881 15.39 -11.87 -11.38
C ALA A 881 15.36 -10.51 -12.09
N ALA A 882 15.93 -9.49 -11.47
CA ALA A 882 16.10 -8.19 -12.09
C ALA A 882 17.41 -8.10 -12.90
N GLU A 883 17.36 -7.63 -14.15
CA GLU A 883 18.57 -7.25 -14.89
C GLU A 883 19.07 -5.87 -14.48
N GLY A 884 20.39 -5.73 -14.34
CA GLY A 884 21.07 -4.43 -14.19
C GLY A 884 20.59 -3.60 -13.00
N GLY A 885 20.10 -4.27 -11.96
CA GLY A 885 19.55 -3.64 -10.76
C GLY A 885 18.21 -2.93 -10.93
N SER A 886 17.47 -3.27 -11.98
CA SER A 886 16.12 -2.76 -12.20
C SER A 886 15.14 -3.23 -11.12
N LEU A 887 14.20 -2.38 -10.70
CA LEU A 887 13.24 -2.69 -9.64
C LEU A 887 11.82 -2.42 -10.06
N GLY A 888 10.91 -3.19 -9.47
CA GLY A 888 9.47 -2.96 -9.62
C GLY A 888 8.64 -4.21 -9.49
N GLU A 889 7.37 -4.06 -9.84
CA GLU A 889 6.36 -5.09 -9.72
C GLU A 889 6.20 -5.81 -11.06
N TYR A 890 5.94 -7.11 -11.02
CA TYR A 890 5.73 -7.93 -12.21
C TYR A 890 4.63 -8.96 -11.98
N PHE A 891 4.06 -9.41 -13.08
CA PHE A 891 3.31 -10.66 -13.14
C PHE A 891 4.12 -11.68 -13.93
N VAL A 892 4.29 -12.90 -13.40
CA VAL A 892 4.86 -14.04 -14.13
C VAL A 892 3.76 -15.06 -14.38
N GLY A 893 3.39 -15.25 -15.64
CA GLY A 893 2.52 -16.33 -16.07
C GLY A 893 3.30 -17.63 -16.13
N ILE A 894 2.84 -18.67 -15.44
CA ILE A 894 3.44 -20.01 -15.48
C ILE A 894 2.33 -20.99 -15.87
N LYS A 895 2.44 -21.59 -17.05
CA LYS A 895 1.38 -22.41 -17.61
C LYS A 895 1.89 -23.79 -18.04
N PRO A 896 1.58 -24.84 -17.26
CA PRO A 896 1.65 -26.21 -17.73
C PRO A 896 0.69 -26.45 -18.90
N LEU A 897 1.17 -27.18 -19.90
CA LEU A 897 0.43 -27.56 -21.09
C LEU A 897 0.62 -29.06 -21.36
N ARG A 898 -0.42 -29.67 -21.93
CA ARG A 898 -0.36 -31.04 -22.45
C ARG A 898 0.34 -31.05 -23.81
N ALA A 899 1.11 -32.08 -24.11
CA ALA A 899 1.61 -32.33 -25.47
C ALA A 899 1.14 -33.72 -25.94
N PRO A 900 -0.17 -33.89 -26.16
CA PRO A 900 -0.71 -35.18 -26.50
C PRO A 900 -0.29 -35.62 -27.92
N GLU A 901 -0.07 -36.92 -28.10
CA GLU A 901 0.14 -37.48 -29.43
C GLU A 901 -1.18 -37.45 -30.22
N ILE A 902 -1.18 -36.71 -31.33
CA ILE A 902 -2.33 -36.58 -32.23
C ILE A 902 -2.25 -37.66 -33.32
N THR A 903 -3.36 -38.37 -33.53
CA THR A 903 -3.46 -39.44 -34.54
C THR A 903 -4.27 -39.05 -35.76
N VAL A 904 -5.14 -38.03 -35.63
CA VAL A 904 -5.88 -37.46 -36.76
C VAL A 904 -5.84 -35.94 -36.69
N ALA A 905 -5.46 -35.29 -37.78
CA ALA A 905 -5.46 -33.84 -37.93
C ALA A 905 -6.10 -33.44 -39.25
N LYS A 906 -6.78 -32.30 -39.25
CA LYS A 906 -7.33 -31.64 -40.45
C LYS A 906 -7.14 -30.14 -40.33
N ASP A 907 -6.41 -29.60 -41.28
CA ASP A 907 -6.18 -28.16 -41.46
C ASP A 907 -7.26 -27.48 -42.31
N ASP A 908 -7.26 -26.14 -42.39
CA ASP A 908 -8.19 -25.36 -43.20
C ASP A 908 -7.83 -25.33 -44.72
N GLY A 909 -6.72 -25.96 -45.10
CA GLY A 909 -6.39 -26.32 -46.49
C GLY A 909 -6.66 -27.77 -46.88
N ASP A 910 -6.96 -28.66 -45.91
CA ASP A 910 -6.93 -30.10 -46.13
C ASP A 910 -8.19 -30.69 -46.79
N TRP A 911 -8.02 -31.85 -47.45
CA TRP A 911 -9.15 -32.64 -47.93
C TRP A 911 -10.08 -33.04 -46.78
N GLY A 912 -11.34 -32.62 -46.85
CA GLY A 912 -12.35 -32.80 -45.80
C GLY A 912 -12.73 -31.50 -45.09
N PHE A 913 -11.97 -30.41 -45.27
CA PHE A 913 -12.36 -29.06 -44.90
C PHE A 913 -13.27 -28.43 -45.96
N GLN A 914 -14.32 -27.74 -45.54
CA GLN A 914 -15.27 -27.04 -46.41
C GLN A 914 -15.77 -25.76 -45.75
N LEU A 915 -15.92 -24.71 -46.57
CA LEU A 915 -16.59 -23.47 -46.19
C LEU A 915 -17.99 -23.47 -46.80
N ASN A 916 -19.02 -23.43 -45.95
CA ASN A 916 -20.41 -23.59 -46.38
C ASN A 916 -21.19 -22.27 -46.38
N GLY A 917 -20.63 -21.22 -46.96
CA GLY A 917 -21.29 -19.93 -47.09
C GLY A 917 -20.32 -18.81 -47.47
N PRO A 918 -20.83 -17.60 -47.73
CA PRO A 918 -19.99 -16.47 -48.12
C PRO A 918 -19.24 -15.86 -46.93
N GLY A 919 -18.25 -15.01 -47.20
CA GLY A 919 -17.63 -14.14 -46.18
C GLY A 919 -16.34 -14.67 -45.54
N TRP A 920 -15.94 -15.90 -45.85
CA TRP A 920 -14.65 -16.47 -45.41
C TRP A 920 -13.52 -16.05 -46.36
N SER A 921 -12.35 -15.76 -45.79
CA SER A 921 -11.13 -15.38 -46.52
C SER A 921 -9.90 -16.08 -45.96
N VAL A 922 -8.90 -16.35 -46.82
CA VAL A 922 -7.62 -16.94 -46.40
C VAL A 922 -6.70 -15.85 -45.86
N GLN A 923 -6.00 -16.15 -44.78
CA GLN A 923 -4.95 -15.33 -44.19
C GLN A 923 -3.67 -16.17 -44.11
N THR A 924 -2.52 -15.62 -44.51
CA THR A 924 -1.24 -16.36 -44.59
C THR A 924 -0.19 -15.77 -43.64
N GLY A 925 0.74 -16.60 -43.15
CA GLY A 925 1.90 -16.19 -42.35
C GLY A 925 1.79 -16.49 -40.85
N THR A 926 0.67 -17.05 -40.40
CA THR A 926 0.39 -17.47 -39.02
C THR A 926 -0.68 -18.57 -39.05
N GLY A 927 -0.87 -19.31 -37.96
CA GLY A 927 -1.83 -20.42 -37.89
C GLY A 927 -1.15 -21.78 -38.05
N HIS A 928 -1.91 -22.86 -37.87
CA HIS A 928 -1.41 -24.19 -38.18
C HIS A 928 -1.10 -24.26 -39.68
N GLN A 929 0.01 -24.89 -40.05
CA GLN A 929 0.49 -24.94 -41.45
C GLN A 929 0.65 -23.58 -42.17
N ASN A 930 0.74 -22.48 -41.39
CA ASN A 930 1.06 -21.12 -41.84
C ASN A 930 -0.06 -20.39 -42.61
N ASP A 931 -1.31 -20.86 -42.53
CA ASP A 931 -2.51 -20.12 -42.93
C ASP A 931 -3.70 -20.34 -41.97
N TYR A 932 -4.80 -19.61 -42.20
CA TYR A 932 -6.10 -19.83 -41.54
C TYR A 932 -7.23 -19.18 -42.36
N ARG A 933 -8.50 -19.51 -42.07
CA ARG A 933 -9.69 -18.81 -42.59
C ARG A 933 -10.25 -17.82 -41.59
N LEU A 934 -10.51 -16.60 -42.05
CA LEU A 934 -11.14 -15.53 -41.30
C LEU A 934 -12.55 -15.24 -41.84
N HIS A 935 -13.54 -15.22 -40.97
CA HIS A 935 -14.88 -14.66 -41.25
C HIS A 935 -15.08 -13.40 -40.40
N PRO A 936 -15.05 -12.20 -41.01
CA PRO A 936 -15.28 -10.97 -40.27
C PRO A 936 -16.71 -10.88 -39.73
N VAL A 937 -16.91 -10.32 -38.53
CA VAL A 937 -18.25 -10.15 -37.92
C VAL A 937 -19.23 -9.36 -38.80
N SER A 938 -18.69 -8.52 -39.68
CA SER A 938 -19.46 -7.71 -40.65
C SER A 938 -19.95 -8.50 -41.87
N ALA A 939 -19.45 -9.73 -42.10
CA ALA A 939 -19.83 -10.55 -43.23
C ALA A 939 -21.15 -11.30 -43.00
N PRO A 940 -21.88 -11.69 -44.06
CA PRO A 940 -23.16 -12.40 -43.92
C PRO A 940 -23.02 -13.71 -43.13
N SER A 941 -23.85 -13.89 -42.10
CA SER A 941 -23.88 -15.10 -41.26
C SER A 941 -25.22 -15.84 -41.39
N SER A 942 -25.20 -17.16 -41.21
CA SER A 942 -26.41 -17.99 -41.18
C SER A 942 -26.12 -19.31 -40.47
N ALA A 943 -27.17 -20.05 -40.08
CA ALA A 943 -27.01 -21.34 -39.42
C ALA A 943 -26.30 -22.40 -40.29
N THR A 944 -26.29 -22.21 -41.62
CA THR A 944 -25.60 -23.09 -42.57
C THR A 944 -24.23 -22.55 -42.99
N ASN A 945 -23.93 -21.27 -42.75
CA ASN A 945 -22.62 -20.68 -43.01
C ASN A 945 -21.66 -21.05 -41.89
N VAL A 946 -20.82 -22.04 -42.16
CA VAL A 946 -19.88 -22.64 -41.21
C VAL A 946 -18.55 -22.93 -41.87
N ALA A 947 -17.48 -22.95 -41.07
CA ALA A 947 -16.28 -23.69 -41.40
C ALA A 947 -16.43 -25.13 -40.89
N ARG A 948 -16.25 -26.11 -41.76
CA ARG A 948 -16.58 -27.52 -41.49
C ARG A 948 -15.37 -28.41 -41.76
N TRP A 949 -15.03 -29.25 -40.81
CA TRP A 949 -14.05 -30.32 -40.95
C TRP A 949 -14.74 -31.67 -40.87
N VAL A 950 -14.56 -32.51 -41.89
CA VAL A 950 -14.97 -33.92 -41.89
C VAL A 950 -13.71 -34.78 -41.79
N MET A 951 -13.65 -35.60 -40.73
CA MET A 951 -12.47 -36.39 -40.39
C MET A 951 -12.85 -37.78 -39.91
N THR A 952 -11.89 -38.70 -39.90
CA THR A 952 -12.08 -40.01 -39.25
C THR A 952 -11.90 -39.83 -37.74
N SER A 953 -12.73 -40.47 -36.91
CA SER A 953 -12.51 -40.51 -35.46
C SER A 953 -11.17 -41.20 -35.14
N ALA A 954 -10.36 -40.64 -34.25
CA ALA A 954 -9.12 -41.26 -33.78
C ALA A 954 -9.34 -42.59 -33.03
N GLY A 955 -10.55 -42.78 -32.48
CA GLY A 955 -11.01 -43.99 -31.80
C GLY A 955 -12.47 -43.86 -31.35
N PRO A 956 -13.06 -44.93 -30.79
CA PRO A 956 -14.47 -44.94 -30.35
C PRO A 956 -14.75 -43.93 -29.24
N THR A 957 -13.73 -43.57 -28.46
CA THR A 957 -13.75 -42.38 -27.59
C THR A 957 -12.51 -41.57 -27.90
N SER A 958 -12.71 -40.31 -28.27
CA SER A 958 -11.62 -39.42 -28.70
C SER A 958 -11.75 -38.05 -28.06
N GLU A 959 -10.62 -37.45 -27.73
CA GLU A 959 -10.56 -36.04 -27.39
C GLU A 959 -10.36 -35.24 -28.69
N VAL A 960 -11.12 -34.17 -28.84
CA VAL A 960 -11.09 -33.30 -30.02
C VAL A 960 -10.51 -31.95 -29.62
N PHE A 961 -9.55 -31.46 -30.39
CA PHE A 961 -8.91 -30.17 -30.21
C PHE A 961 -9.09 -29.30 -31.43
N VAL A 962 -8.96 -27.99 -31.24
CA VAL A 962 -8.93 -27.00 -32.32
C VAL A 962 -7.83 -25.97 -32.06
N SER A 963 -7.25 -25.44 -33.12
CA SER A 963 -6.37 -24.27 -33.07
C SER A 963 -7.05 -23.05 -33.70
N TRP A 964 -6.52 -21.87 -33.41
CA TRP A 964 -6.86 -20.62 -34.07
C TRP A 964 -5.79 -19.56 -33.77
N VAL A 965 -5.73 -18.53 -34.61
CA VAL A 965 -4.94 -17.32 -34.36
C VAL A 965 -5.75 -16.32 -33.55
N SER A 966 -5.24 -15.95 -32.38
CA SER A 966 -5.92 -15.01 -31.48
C SER A 966 -5.76 -13.56 -31.95
N ARG A 967 -6.84 -12.78 -31.90
CA ARG A 967 -6.84 -11.35 -32.25
C ARG A 967 -7.84 -10.61 -31.36
N PRO A 968 -7.60 -9.32 -31.03
CA PRO A 968 -8.51 -8.54 -30.19
C PRO A 968 -9.94 -8.41 -30.73
N MET A 969 -10.13 -8.52 -32.06
CA MET A 969 -11.45 -8.40 -32.71
C MET A 969 -12.19 -9.74 -32.88
N ASN A 970 -11.57 -10.86 -32.48
CA ASN A 970 -12.20 -12.17 -32.60
C ASN A 970 -13.41 -12.32 -31.67
N ALA A 971 -14.27 -13.28 -31.95
CA ALA A 971 -15.45 -13.58 -31.14
C ALA A 971 -15.05 -14.15 -29.78
N THR A 972 -15.63 -13.59 -28.71
CA THR A 972 -15.51 -14.17 -27.36
C THR A 972 -16.48 -15.35 -27.14
N ASN A 973 -17.35 -15.62 -28.12
CA ASN A 973 -18.39 -16.64 -28.08
C ASN A 973 -18.39 -17.55 -29.33
N ALA A 974 -17.22 -17.82 -29.91
CA ALA A 974 -17.08 -18.71 -31.07
C ALA A 974 -17.64 -20.10 -30.76
N THR A 975 -18.63 -20.56 -31.53
CA THR A 975 -19.38 -21.79 -31.21
C THR A 975 -18.98 -22.94 -32.13
N TYR A 976 -18.45 -24.01 -31.54
CA TYR A 976 -18.12 -25.27 -32.20
C TYR A 976 -19.19 -26.33 -31.92
N LYS A 977 -19.59 -27.07 -32.96
CA LYS A 977 -20.47 -28.25 -32.85
C LYS A 977 -19.78 -29.50 -33.35
N ILE A 978 -19.87 -30.57 -32.57
CA ILE A 978 -19.24 -31.86 -32.85
C ILE A 978 -20.34 -32.87 -33.18
N TYR A 979 -20.25 -33.52 -34.34
CA TYR A 979 -21.24 -34.46 -34.86
C TYR A 979 -20.63 -35.85 -35.12
N ASP A 980 -21.45 -36.88 -34.88
CA ASP A 980 -21.22 -38.27 -35.28
C ASP A 980 -22.25 -38.64 -36.35
N GLY A 981 -21.83 -38.68 -37.62
CA GLY A 981 -22.76 -38.64 -38.74
C GLY A 981 -23.68 -37.41 -38.69
N ALA A 982 -25.00 -37.64 -38.56
CA ALA A 982 -25.99 -36.56 -38.40
C ALA A 982 -26.28 -36.18 -36.92
N THR A 983 -25.77 -36.95 -35.97
CA THR A 983 -26.10 -36.80 -34.53
C THR A 983 -25.17 -35.79 -33.88
N LEU A 984 -25.71 -34.75 -33.23
CA LEU A 984 -24.92 -33.80 -32.44
C LEU A 984 -24.44 -34.48 -31.16
N ARG A 985 -23.12 -34.46 -30.91
CA ARG A 985 -22.48 -35.01 -29.71
C ARG A 985 -22.14 -33.95 -28.68
N GLY A 986 -21.88 -32.72 -29.10
CA GLY A 986 -21.57 -31.62 -28.20
C GLY A 986 -21.59 -30.27 -28.88
N THR A 987 -21.77 -29.23 -28.07
CA THR A 987 -21.60 -27.83 -28.45
C THR A 987 -20.66 -27.19 -27.45
N VAL A 988 -19.64 -26.49 -27.93
CA VAL A 988 -18.62 -25.86 -27.11
C VAL A 988 -18.48 -24.43 -27.57
N VAL A 989 -18.49 -23.50 -26.63
CA VAL A 989 -18.27 -22.07 -26.90
C VAL A 989 -16.88 -21.71 -26.39
N VAL A 990 -16.08 -21.05 -27.21
CA VAL A 990 -14.71 -20.65 -26.87
C VAL A 990 -14.50 -19.16 -27.15
N ASP A 991 -13.56 -18.57 -26.42
CA ASP A 991 -13.12 -17.18 -26.62
C ASP A 991 -11.90 -17.16 -27.55
N GLN A 992 -12.09 -16.74 -28.79
CA GLN A 992 -11.03 -16.66 -29.80
C GLN A 992 -10.20 -15.38 -29.72
N THR A 993 -10.50 -14.46 -28.80
CA THR A 993 -9.61 -13.31 -28.52
C THR A 993 -8.31 -13.73 -27.84
N ARG A 994 -8.21 -15.00 -27.43
CA ARG A 994 -7.08 -15.57 -26.66
C ARG A 994 -6.46 -16.72 -27.43
N SER A 995 -5.15 -16.90 -27.28
CA SER A 995 -4.50 -18.07 -27.86
C SER A 995 -5.04 -19.35 -27.21
N PRO A 996 -5.23 -20.45 -27.97
CA PRO A 996 -5.55 -21.73 -27.39
C PRO A 996 -4.49 -22.14 -26.35
N ASN A 997 -4.88 -22.75 -25.22
CA ASN A 997 -3.98 -22.92 -24.08
C ASN A 997 -4.18 -24.22 -23.28
N ASP A 998 -4.76 -25.26 -23.89
CA ASP A 998 -4.93 -26.57 -23.24
C ASP A 998 -3.84 -27.56 -23.65
N ALA A 999 -3.22 -27.36 -24.81
CA ALA A 999 -2.18 -28.22 -25.34
C ALA A 999 -1.25 -27.51 -26.33
N LEU A 1000 -0.02 -28.00 -26.47
CA LEU A 1000 0.92 -27.66 -27.53
C LEU A 1000 1.15 -28.88 -28.42
N LEU A 1001 0.53 -28.88 -29.60
CA LEU A 1001 0.58 -29.98 -30.56
C LEU A 1001 1.78 -29.80 -31.50
N TYR A 1002 2.43 -30.91 -31.85
CA TYR A 1002 3.60 -30.92 -32.75
C TYR A 1002 4.72 -29.94 -32.33
N GLY A 1003 4.80 -29.62 -31.02
CA GLY A 1003 5.77 -28.67 -30.46
C GLY A 1003 5.56 -27.20 -30.84
N THR A 1004 4.55 -26.85 -31.64
CA THR A 1004 4.39 -25.49 -32.21
C THR A 1004 2.95 -25.00 -32.29
N THR A 1005 1.97 -25.90 -32.40
CA THR A 1005 0.56 -25.54 -32.61
C THR A 1005 -0.18 -25.49 -31.27
N SER A 1006 -0.49 -24.29 -30.80
CA SER A 1006 -1.33 -24.10 -29.62
C SER A 1006 -2.76 -24.60 -29.90
N ALA A 1007 -3.32 -25.41 -29.00
CA ALA A 1007 -4.64 -26.01 -29.18
C ALA A 1007 -5.53 -25.95 -27.93
N LYS A 1008 -6.84 -25.92 -28.17
CA LYS A 1008 -7.91 -25.94 -27.18
C LYS A 1008 -8.63 -27.28 -27.28
N SER A 1009 -8.85 -27.96 -26.16
CA SER A 1009 -9.70 -29.14 -26.13
C SER A 1009 -11.17 -28.71 -26.16
N LEU A 1010 -11.93 -29.27 -27.10
CA LEU A 1010 -13.39 -29.21 -27.10
C LEU A 1010 -13.99 -30.30 -26.20
N GLY A 1011 -13.16 -31.17 -25.63
CA GLY A 1011 -13.55 -32.24 -24.74
C GLY A 1011 -13.48 -33.62 -25.37
N THR A 1012 -13.88 -34.62 -24.58
CA THR A 1012 -13.87 -36.03 -24.94
C THR A 1012 -15.26 -36.46 -25.39
N PHE A 1013 -15.34 -37.08 -26.56
CA PHE A 1013 -16.58 -37.53 -27.18
C PHE A 1013 -16.51 -39.01 -27.54
N THR A 1014 -17.63 -39.71 -27.37
CA THR A 1014 -17.79 -41.09 -27.83
C THR A 1014 -18.48 -41.11 -29.18
N PHE A 1015 -17.87 -41.81 -30.13
CA PHE A 1015 -18.30 -41.94 -31.52
C PHE A 1015 -18.69 -43.39 -31.82
N VAL A 1016 -19.81 -43.56 -32.51
CA VAL A 1016 -20.31 -44.86 -32.97
C VAL A 1016 -19.92 -45.07 -34.43
N THR A 1017 -19.91 -43.99 -35.23
CA THR A 1017 -19.40 -44.04 -36.61
C THR A 1017 -17.94 -43.63 -36.64
N THR A 1018 -17.26 -43.99 -37.73
CA THR A 1018 -15.88 -43.57 -37.97
C THR A 1018 -15.77 -42.17 -38.56
N GLN A 1019 -16.87 -41.56 -39.03
CA GLN A 1019 -16.85 -40.23 -39.66
C GLN A 1019 -17.42 -39.16 -38.72
N VAL A 1020 -16.54 -38.27 -38.28
CA VAL A 1020 -16.85 -37.17 -37.36
C VAL A 1020 -16.83 -35.85 -38.13
N ARG A 1021 -17.73 -34.95 -37.76
CA ARG A 1021 -17.78 -33.60 -38.31
C ARG A 1021 -17.72 -32.55 -37.22
N VAL A 1022 -16.79 -31.60 -37.34
CA VAL A 1022 -16.70 -30.41 -36.49
C VAL A 1022 -17.11 -29.19 -37.30
N GLU A 1023 -17.95 -28.33 -36.75
CA GLU A 1023 -18.41 -27.10 -37.39
C GLU A 1023 -18.21 -25.89 -36.50
N LEU A 1024 -17.60 -24.83 -37.03
CA LEU A 1024 -17.54 -23.50 -36.42
C LEU A 1024 -18.65 -22.62 -37.01
N LEU A 1025 -19.57 -22.16 -36.17
CA LEU A 1025 -20.78 -21.46 -36.61
C LEU A 1025 -20.55 -19.95 -36.73
N THR A 1026 -20.96 -19.37 -37.87
CA THR A 1026 -20.98 -17.91 -38.05
C THR A 1026 -22.16 -17.22 -37.38
N LEU A 1027 -23.28 -17.93 -37.21
CA LEU A 1027 -24.49 -17.34 -36.63
C LEU A 1027 -24.33 -17.08 -35.13
N GLY A 1028 -24.54 -15.82 -34.72
CA GLY A 1028 -24.54 -15.43 -33.31
C GLY A 1028 -23.15 -15.10 -32.74
N ALA A 1029 -22.10 -15.14 -33.55
CA ALA A 1029 -20.77 -14.67 -33.15
C ALA A 1029 -20.77 -13.16 -32.91
N ASN A 1030 -20.10 -12.72 -31.83
CA ASN A 1030 -20.00 -11.32 -31.43
C ASN A 1030 -18.73 -10.62 -31.92
N GLY A 1031 -17.91 -11.30 -32.72
CA GLY A 1031 -16.65 -10.81 -33.28
C GLY A 1031 -16.22 -11.69 -34.46
N ASP A 1032 -15.01 -11.46 -34.97
CA ASP A 1032 -14.45 -12.21 -36.09
C ASP A 1032 -14.23 -13.69 -35.71
N LEU A 1033 -14.43 -14.60 -36.65
CA LEU A 1033 -14.19 -16.03 -36.44
C LEU A 1033 -12.96 -16.48 -37.20
N VAL A 1034 -12.13 -17.27 -36.52
CA VAL A 1034 -10.92 -17.87 -37.07
C VAL A 1034 -11.08 -19.39 -37.10
N ALA A 1035 -10.92 -19.97 -38.29
CA ALA A 1035 -10.91 -21.41 -38.54
C ALA A 1035 -9.52 -21.81 -39.02
N ASP A 1036 -8.93 -22.81 -38.38
CA ASP A 1036 -7.55 -23.23 -38.59
C ASP A 1036 -7.51 -24.78 -38.54
N GLY A 1037 -6.84 -25.40 -37.58
CA GLY A 1037 -6.76 -26.85 -37.44
C GLY A 1037 -7.80 -27.48 -36.50
N VAL A 1038 -8.22 -28.71 -36.81
CA VAL A 1038 -8.94 -29.63 -35.92
C VAL A 1038 -8.12 -30.91 -35.75
N PHE A 1039 -7.95 -31.35 -34.50
CA PHE A 1039 -7.09 -32.48 -34.13
C PHE A 1039 -7.85 -33.46 -33.25
N SER A 1040 -7.46 -34.73 -33.31
CA SER A 1040 -8.07 -35.79 -32.51
C SER A 1040 -7.06 -36.84 -32.09
N ARG A 1041 -7.23 -37.32 -30.85
CA ARG A 1041 -6.50 -38.47 -30.30
C ARG A 1041 -7.46 -39.48 -29.67
N PRO A 1042 -7.12 -40.78 -29.65
CA PRO A 1042 -7.89 -41.76 -28.90
C PRO A 1042 -7.72 -41.51 -27.40
N VAL A 1043 -8.78 -41.76 -26.63
CA VAL A 1043 -8.71 -41.80 -25.16
C VAL A 1043 -8.84 -43.26 -24.74
N SER A 1044 -7.79 -43.82 -24.16
CA SER A 1044 -7.83 -45.15 -23.56
C SER A 1044 -8.62 -45.08 -22.25
N LEU A 1045 -9.83 -45.61 -22.24
CA LEU A 1045 -10.53 -45.87 -20.98
C LEU A 1045 -9.78 -47.01 -20.27
N VAL A 1046 -9.11 -46.71 -19.16
CA VAL A 1046 -8.74 -47.76 -18.22
C VAL A 1046 -10.06 -48.34 -17.70
N ALA A 1047 -10.38 -49.57 -18.09
CA ALA A 1047 -11.45 -50.31 -17.42
C ALA A 1047 -11.06 -50.39 -15.94
N ALA A 1048 -11.85 -49.79 -15.06
CA ALA A 1048 -11.73 -50.00 -13.63
C ALA A 1048 -12.03 -51.48 -13.31
N THR A 1049 -11.04 -52.35 -13.45
CA THR A 1049 -11.06 -53.68 -12.85
C THR A 1049 -10.81 -53.48 -11.36
N GLY A 1050 -11.83 -53.79 -10.56
CA GLY A 1050 -11.99 -53.31 -9.20
C GLY A 1050 -10.86 -53.66 -8.22
N SER A 1051 -10.62 -52.70 -7.32
CA SER A 1051 -10.41 -52.98 -5.91
C SER A 1051 -11.31 -52.02 -5.13
N SER A 1052 -12.30 -52.55 -4.45
CA SER A 1052 -13.10 -51.82 -3.47
C SER A 1052 -12.24 -51.56 -2.23
N THR A 1053 -11.52 -50.45 -2.22
CA THR A 1053 -11.11 -49.76 -0.99
C THR A 1053 -11.26 -48.27 -1.23
N VAL A 1054 -12.18 -47.66 -0.50
CA VAL A 1054 -12.39 -46.23 -0.43
C VAL A 1054 -11.09 -45.59 0.05
N GLU A 1055 -10.36 -44.91 -0.84
CA GLU A 1055 -9.35 -43.93 -0.45
C GLU A 1055 -10.04 -42.57 -0.31
N ALA A 1056 -10.44 -42.27 0.92
CA ALA A 1056 -10.50 -40.88 1.37
C ALA A 1056 -9.04 -40.39 1.49
N SER A 1057 -8.75 -39.29 0.79
CA SER A 1057 -7.45 -38.63 0.85
C SER A 1057 -7.12 -38.19 2.28
N ARG A 1058 -5.85 -38.39 2.63
CA ARG A 1058 -5.25 -38.27 3.95
C ARG A 1058 -5.23 -36.80 4.40
N THR A 1059 -5.92 -36.50 5.49
CA THR A 1059 -5.59 -35.38 6.38
C THR A 1059 -4.50 -35.84 7.35
N ASN A 1060 -3.35 -35.17 7.36
CA ASN A 1060 -2.29 -35.43 8.32
C ASN A 1060 -2.40 -34.48 9.51
N ASP A 1061 -2.31 -35.07 10.71
CA ASP A 1061 -1.94 -34.53 12.02
C ASP A 1061 -2.35 -33.11 12.42
N GLN A 1062 -3.36 -33.04 13.31
CA GLN A 1062 -3.32 -32.12 14.44
C GLN A 1062 -3.61 -32.89 15.73
N ILE A 1063 -2.72 -32.68 16.68
CA ILE A 1063 -2.61 -33.32 17.99
C ILE A 1063 -3.86 -33.05 18.83
N THR A 1064 -4.27 -34.11 19.52
CA THR A 1064 -5.38 -34.17 20.47
C THR A 1064 -5.34 -33.11 21.57
N ARG A 1065 -6.49 -32.48 21.85
CA ARG A 1065 -7.10 -32.30 23.19
C ARG A 1065 -8.47 -31.60 23.07
N SER A 1066 -9.54 -32.36 23.23
CA SER A 1066 -10.83 -31.86 23.74
C SER A 1066 -10.84 -31.96 25.27
N PRO A 1067 -11.70 -31.19 25.96
CA PRO A 1067 -12.93 -31.84 26.40
C PRO A 1067 -14.20 -30.98 26.33
N SER A 1068 -15.29 -31.68 25.96
CA SER A 1068 -16.66 -31.58 26.48
C SER A 1068 -17.46 -30.28 26.27
N GLN A 1069 -18.57 -30.37 25.51
CA GLN A 1069 -19.94 -30.43 26.07
C GLN A 1069 -21.03 -30.59 24.97
N PRO A 1070 -22.28 -30.95 25.33
CA PRO A 1070 -23.07 -31.96 24.62
C PRO A 1070 -24.12 -31.44 23.63
N SER A 1071 -24.56 -32.39 22.83
CA SER A 1071 -25.75 -32.43 21.97
C SER A 1071 -27.02 -31.84 22.59
N LEU A 1072 -27.79 -31.10 21.78
CA LEU A 1072 -29.25 -31.06 21.87
C LEU A 1072 -29.89 -31.09 20.47
N THR A 1073 -30.87 -31.96 20.37
CA THR A 1073 -31.63 -32.39 19.21
C THR A 1073 -32.87 -31.54 18.96
N SER A 1074 -33.35 -31.61 17.71
CA SER A 1074 -34.76 -31.54 17.26
C SER A 1074 -35.44 -30.16 17.15
N ALA A 1075 -35.97 -29.85 15.97
CA ALA A 1075 -37.40 -30.00 15.68
C ALA A 1075 -37.71 -29.72 14.19
N ILE A 1076 -38.46 -30.63 13.59
CA ILE A 1076 -39.11 -30.51 12.27
C ILE A 1076 -40.52 -29.97 12.49
N GLY A 1077 -40.98 -29.06 11.63
CA GLY A 1077 -42.40 -28.74 11.49
C GLY A 1077 -42.69 -27.77 10.31
N PRO A 1078 -43.71 -28.00 9.45
CA PRO A 1078 -43.76 -27.51 8.07
C PRO A 1078 -44.87 -26.46 7.82
N THR A 1079 -45.11 -26.15 6.52
CA THR A 1079 -46.20 -25.34 5.89
C THR A 1079 -45.88 -23.85 5.69
N THR A 1080 -46.18 -23.16 4.58
CA THR A 1080 -47.15 -23.38 3.48
C THR A 1080 -46.80 -22.51 2.26
N GLN A 1081 -47.21 -22.96 1.07
CA GLN A 1081 -47.23 -22.23 -0.21
C GLN A 1081 -48.12 -20.98 -0.18
N GLN A 1082 -47.78 -19.95 -0.98
CA GLN A 1082 -48.76 -19.24 -1.81
C GLN A 1082 -48.09 -18.53 -3.00
N ALA A 1083 -48.70 -18.67 -4.16
CA ALA A 1083 -48.33 -18.11 -5.46
C ALA A 1083 -49.27 -16.96 -5.83
N ILE A 1084 -48.75 -15.88 -6.45
CA ILE A 1084 -49.51 -14.90 -7.26
C ILE A 1084 -48.53 -14.34 -8.30
N GLN A 1085 -48.56 -14.79 -9.56
CA GLN A 1085 -49.25 -14.22 -10.74
C GLN A 1085 -48.73 -12.85 -11.25
N THR A 1086 -48.23 -12.88 -12.49
CA THR A 1086 -47.93 -11.80 -13.44
C THR A 1086 -49.17 -11.01 -13.88
N PRO A 1087 -49.01 -9.81 -14.47
CA PRO A 1087 -49.22 -9.71 -15.93
C PRO A 1087 -48.36 -8.70 -16.73
N ASN A 1088 -47.79 -9.20 -17.83
CA ASN A 1088 -47.79 -8.71 -19.23
C ASN A 1088 -47.73 -7.20 -19.64
N THR A 1089 -46.67 -6.91 -20.42
CA THR A 1089 -46.59 -6.32 -21.80
C THR A 1089 -47.11 -4.90 -22.13
N ALA A 1090 -46.23 -4.06 -22.71
CA ALA A 1090 -46.34 -3.56 -24.11
C ALA A 1090 -45.13 -2.68 -24.54
N HIS A 1091 -44.57 -2.98 -25.72
CA HIS A 1091 -43.69 -2.17 -26.60
C HIS A 1091 -44.57 -1.63 -27.77
N PRO A 1092 -44.08 -0.95 -28.85
CA PRO A 1092 -42.96 -0.03 -29.09
C PRO A 1092 -43.39 1.23 -29.92
N ALA A 1093 -42.46 2.18 -30.17
CA ALA A 1093 -42.52 3.03 -31.38
C ALA A 1093 -41.11 3.48 -31.83
N GLN A 1094 -40.85 3.25 -33.11
CA GLN A 1094 -39.68 3.64 -33.92
C GLN A 1094 -40.10 4.71 -34.95
N VAL A 1095 -39.12 5.16 -35.77
CA VAL A 1095 -39.18 5.94 -37.06
C VAL A 1095 -38.52 7.32 -36.90
N SER A 1096 -37.59 7.82 -37.74
CA SER A 1096 -36.75 7.27 -38.84
C SER A 1096 -35.67 8.29 -39.25
N ALA A 1097 -34.67 7.80 -39.99
CA ALA A 1097 -33.50 8.46 -40.57
C ALA A 1097 -33.76 9.52 -41.68
N ARG A 1098 -32.75 10.35 -42.02
CA ARG A 1098 -31.94 10.28 -43.28
C ARG A 1098 -31.09 11.53 -43.62
N ASP A 1099 -30.06 11.26 -44.45
CA ASP A 1099 -29.27 12.10 -45.38
C ASP A 1099 -27.98 12.80 -44.87
N LEU A 1100 -26.88 12.97 -45.63
CA LEU A 1100 -26.09 12.18 -46.61
C LEU A 1100 -24.93 13.10 -47.09
N LEU A 1101 -23.68 12.60 -47.07
CA LEU A 1101 -22.59 12.76 -48.07
C LEU A 1101 -21.70 14.03 -48.22
N PHE A 1102 -20.39 13.75 -48.40
CA PHE A 1102 -19.22 14.43 -49.04
C PHE A 1102 -18.08 14.81 -48.07
N ALA A 1103 -16.95 14.10 -47.96
CA ALA A 1103 -15.85 13.75 -48.87
C ALA A 1103 -14.65 14.74 -48.90
N ALA A 1104 -13.54 14.27 -48.32
CA ALA A 1104 -12.16 14.22 -48.85
C ALA A 1104 -11.15 15.39 -48.70
N LEU A 1105 -9.91 14.93 -48.43
CA LEU A 1105 -8.57 15.45 -48.77
C LEU A 1105 -7.75 16.26 -47.73
N ALA A 1106 -6.96 15.50 -46.97
CA ALA A 1106 -5.48 15.51 -46.89
C ALA A 1106 -4.71 16.85 -46.80
N LYS A 1107 -3.95 17.01 -45.70
CA LYS A 1107 -2.47 17.20 -45.69
C LYS A 1107 -1.91 17.32 -44.26
N ARG A 1108 -0.99 16.42 -43.89
CA ARG A 1108 0.16 16.70 -42.97
C ARG A 1108 1.30 17.31 -43.83
N PRO A 1109 2.39 17.96 -43.31
CA PRO A 1109 3.02 17.79 -41.98
C PRO A 1109 3.67 19.04 -41.27
N LEU A 1110 3.78 18.95 -39.92
CA LEU A 1110 4.89 19.35 -39.00
C LEU A 1110 5.38 20.84 -38.91
N PRO A 1111 6.26 21.22 -37.95
CA PRO A 1111 5.92 21.66 -36.59
C PRO A 1111 6.49 23.06 -36.25
N LEU A 1112 5.89 23.80 -35.31
CA LEU A 1112 6.50 25.04 -34.78
C LEU A 1112 6.52 25.04 -33.26
N THR A 1113 7.75 25.07 -32.77
CA THR A 1113 8.23 25.20 -31.39
C THR A 1113 7.62 26.43 -30.71
N ARG A 1114 7.05 26.26 -29.50
CA ARG A 1114 6.51 27.38 -28.71
C ARG A 1114 7.55 27.85 -27.70
N VAL A 1115 8.11 29.04 -27.96
CA VAL A 1115 8.83 29.86 -26.98
C VAL A 1115 7.81 30.42 -25.98
N GLY A 1116 8.16 30.36 -24.69
CA GLY A 1116 7.35 30.85 -23.58
C GLY A 1116 6.92 32.30 -23.74
N ARG A 1117 5.67 32.59 -23.38
CA ARG A 1117 5.13 33.96 -23.29
C ARG A 1117 4.98 34.34 -21.83
N THR A 1118 5.67 35.39 -21.42
CA THR A 1118 5.35 36.21 -20.26
C THR A 1118 4.10 37.01 -20.59
N ILE A 1119 3.05 36.91 -19.77
CA ILE A 1119 1.89 37.80 -19.84
C ILE A 1119 2.19 39.00 -18.94
N SER A 1120 2.25 40.19 -19.51
CA SER A 1120 2.28 41.46 -18.77
C SER A 1120 1.04 42.26 -19.18
N SER A 1121 0.23 42.64 -18.20
CA SER A 1121 -0.84 43.63 -18.38
C SER A 1121 -0.30 45.00 -18.00
N THR A 1122 -0.53 46.00 -18.85
CA THR A 1122 -0.17 47.40 -18.61
C THR A 1122 -1.45 48.23 -18.66
N VAL A 1123 -1.73 48.98 -17.60
CA VAL A 1123 -2.80 49.99 -17.56
C VAL A 1123 -2.17 51.36 -17.78
N TRP A 1124 -2.71 52.14 -18.71
CA TRP A 1124 -2.26 53.51 -19.01
C TRP A 1124 -3.16 54.52 -18.28
N ILE A 1125 -2.55 55.57 -17.71
CA ILE A 1125 -3.25 56.75 -17.17
C ILE A 1125 -2.65 57.98 -17.86
N ASP A 1126 -3.49 58.77 -18.52
CA ASP A 1126 -3.14 60.10 -19.05
C ASP A 1126 -3.71 61.21 -18.14
N ASP A 1127 -2.93 62.28 -18.07
CA ASP A 1127 -3.00 63.51 -17.26
C ASP A 1127 -4.38 64.19 -17.06
N LEU A 1128 -4.57 64.83 -15.90
CA LEU A 1128 -4.77 66.31 -15.82
C LEU A 1128 -4.85 66.83 -14.37
N TRP A 1129 -3.85 67.62 -13.96
CA TRP A 1129 -3.91 68.54 -12.81
C TRP A 1129 -3.74 69.98 -13.31
N ARG A 1130 -4.82 70.75 -13.39
CA ARG A 1130 -4.84 72.23 -13.28
C ARG A 1130 -6.22 72.68 -12.81
N GLY A 1131 -6.30 73.16 -11.57
CA GLY A 1131 -7.41 74.00 -11.12
C GLY A 1131 -7.06 75.47 -11.34
N ASP A 1132 -7.98 76.22 -11.96
CA ASP A 1132 -8.48 77.50 -11.44
C ASP A 1132 -9.52 78.12 -12.41
N GLY A 1133 -10.68 78.50 -11.85
CA GLY A 1133 -11.53 79.59 -12.36
C GLY A 1133 -12.85 79.22 -13.06
N ASP A 1134 -13.95 79.16 -12.31
CA ASP A 1134 -15.33 79.39 -12.79
C ASP A 1134 -15.54 80.92 -12.98
N PRO A 1135 -16.30 81.44 -13.98
CA PRO A 1135 -17.77 81.35 -13.99
C PRO A 1135 -18.46 81.29 -15.38
N ASP A 1136 -19.73 80.90 -15.34
CA ASP A 1136 -20.79 81.19 -16.33
C ASP A 1136 -20.66 80.59 -17.75
N LYS A 1137 -21.45 79.54 -18.02
CA LYS A 1137 -22.62 79.68 -18.91
C LYS A 1137 -23.47 78.42 -19.02
N GLN A 1138 -24.76 78.68 -18.83
CA GLN A 1138 -25.93 77.90 -19.16
C GLN A 1138 -25.91 77.31 -20.58
N GLY A 1139 -26.59 76.19 -20.78
CA GLY A 1139 -27.47 76.04 -21.94
C GLY A 1139 -27.29 74.80 -22.82
N GLN A 1140 -28.06 73.77 -22.48
CA GLN A 1140 -28.98 73.04 -23.38
C GLN A 1140 -28.49 72.12 -24.51
N GLN A 1141 -29.04 70.90 -24.40
CA GLN A 1141 -29.55 69.97 -25.44
C GLN A 1141 -28.46 69.16 -26.18
N VAL A 1142 -28.57 67.83 -26.34
CA VAL A 1142 -29.67 67.02 -26.91
C VAL A 1142 -29.60 65.59 -26.29
N ALA A 1143 -30.63 65.10 -25.59
CA ALA A 1143 -31.58 64.02 -25.98
C ALA A 1143 -30.93 62.79 -26.69
N THR A 1144 -31.20 61.50 -26.39
CA THR A 1144 -32.40 60.82 -25.86
C THR A 1144 -32.09 59.32 -25.67
N LYS A 1145 -32.81 58.65 -24.73
CA LYS A 1145 -33.33 57.25 -24.71
C LYS A 1145 -32.38 56.09 -25.11
N GLY A 1146 -32.26 54.97 -24.41
CA GLY A 1146 -33.10 54.32 -23.40
C GLY A 1146 -33.10 52.79 -23.63
N LEU A 1147 -33.16 52.01 -22.54
CA LEU A 1147 -33.52 50.56 -22.44
C LEU A 1147 -32.48 49.49 -22.87
N VAL A 1148 -32.00 48.74 -21.85
CA VAL A 1148 -31.95 47.25 -21.63
C VAL A 1148 -32.33 46.33 -22.82
N PRO A 1149 -31.87 45.04 -23.00
CA PRO A 1149 -30.90 44.15 -22.31
C PRO A 1149 -29.88 43.41 -23.24
N GLY A 1150 -29.00 42.54 -22.72
CA GLY A 1150 -28.57 41.34 -23.50
C GLY A 1150 -27.19 40.71 -23.21
N ARG A 1151 -27.20 39.39 -22.99
CA ARG A 1151 -26.05 38.45 -22.97
C ARG A 1151 -25.23 38.47 -24.29
N ARG A 1152 -23.91 38.24 -24.20
CA ARG A 1152 -23.15 37.05 -24.71
C ARG A 1152 -21.67 37.36 -25.01
N ARG A 1153 -20.82 36.43 -24.55
CA ARG A 1153 -19.67 35.72 -25.18
C ARG A 1153 -18.73 36.43 -26.16
N GLY A 1154 -17.45 36.09 -26.01
CA GLY A 1154 -16.38 36.10 -27.01
C GLY A 1154 -15.31 37.12 -26.61
N SER A 1155 -14.04 36.76 -26.44
CA SER A 1155 -13.27 35.58 -26.83
C SER A 1155 -11.99 35.55 -26.02
#